data_AF-A0A946FUI2-F1
#
_entry.id   AF-A0A946FUI2-F1
#
_cell.length_a   1.000
_cell.length_b   1.000
_cell.length_c   1.000
_cell.angle_alpha   90.00
_cell.angle_beta   90.00
_cell.angle_gamma   90.00
#
_symmetry.space_group_name_H-M   'P 1'
#
loop_
_entity.id
_entity.type
_entity.pdbx_description
1 polymer ?
#
loop_
_entity_poly.entity_id
_entity_poly.type
_entity_poly.pdbx_seq_one_letter_code
_entity_poly.pdbx_strand_id
1 'polypeptide(L)'
;HISAANKVGVIIGTIAGERQSKNIVRVRKQFIGNIIKNCQDIDAKKLNKVSDALVASIRNEIPENNEDTTPGLLSNIISGRIANYFGLNGANYVIDASCASAFVAMRNAARNLKQKDLDFVLAGGVDCNLYPAVLMAFKRLGLLSEGDCNFYDSRADGYVMGEGSAIHIMTTYKKAREYNMEILGEINESAVRSSVPDHLLAPSEQTFVSTINETYYKSGIRKQDINHLDVFAFSNIFGDIVEKQVIENCFDHEMHCGNIKSQFGYFKAANPAVAMAKMMLMSRKGKILPDFNYNPEHSILNDGKVLKPTQQIVVKPKGQPFRFAANVNGIGGNHCHMIMSTLPALLETREEVAQKQEKAVAGDDIVLIDHAYSADDRGKKMRMVALLSGQGAQRSRMMKELFEKDAHIRKVMEAGELIFVEQRGYSLLDMMFGTDDAINSTQNTQPAVFLSSAAIYSRLSQEGFSPDYFIGHSVGEYTALFCSGMLCFADAMRLIIKRADLMYETTLKVPGKIMVVFKNEKETEHLIRKSNISHIYITNKNSEKQTAVSGKADDIEKFCTFLTQQEVFYKKLNLTGAFHTPLLKEASDKLRQYLDTITFNDTRFGRIISNSHASAYPETRADVKDLLARQIISPVEFMKSIENVYESGRTHFIEIGPSRLLVNLLKNINIGEYGTSVSVDAKLGEIKSFEACRKYLKDCNSIFETKPVAALETKLTPKPFEELPKIKMSENFESFKQNNQELVDQILYKEYMHQKRQTAIDAIERYDFDTQRIVISGVSVGLPGKDRRVFAADNFDAILNGENFIESLTPEDQDKIIDKNITKLFKQPDGNARFVQITKAEDVIHLAGQLGYFDLMDEYGIKEQYDITMAIGIAAGIEALKDANIPLVMQYKKMKEGKVM
;
A
#
# COMPACT_ATOMS: atom_id res chain seq x y z
N HIS A 1 -21.07 9.67 0.99
CA HIS A 1 -21.49 10.54 2.11
C HIS A 1 -22.03 9.65 3.23
N ILE A 2 -21.35 9.62 4.38
CA ILE A 2 -21.82 8.87 5.55
C ILE A 2 -22.85 9.76 6.28
N SER A 3 -24.07 9.27 6.49
CA SER A 3 -25.12 10.05 7.16
C SER A 3 -24.82 10.19 8.67
N ALA A 4 -25.40 11.21 9.30
CA ALA A 4 -25.29 11.45 10.75
C ALA A 4 -25.94 10.36 11.63
N ALA A 5 -26.57 9.35 11.02
CA ALA A 5 -27.21 8.22 11.69
C ALA A 5 -26.69 6.87 11.17
N ASN A 6 -25.45 6.82 10.66
CA ASN A 6 -24.87 5.57 10.17
C ASN A 6 -24.72 4.53 11.29
N LYS A 7 -25.03 3.27 10.99
CA LYS A 7 -24.91 2.13 11.91
C LYS A 7 -23.57 1.41 11.77
N VAL A 8 -22.48 2.18 11.66
CA VAL A 8 -21.12 1.63 11.53
C VAL A 8 -20.43 1.66 12.89
N GLY A 9 -20.10 0.49 13.44
CA GLY A 9 -19.45 0.37 14.74
C GLY A 9 -17.94 0.16 14.68
N VAL A 10 -17.28 0.32 15.82
CA VAL A 10 -15.83 0.08 16.00
C VAL A 10 -15.61 -0.76 17.26
N ILE A 11 -15.19 -2.01 17.10
CA ILE A 11 -15.02 -2.95 18.22
C ILE A 11 -13.60 -3.50 18.19
N ILE A 12 -12.74 -3.03 19.09
CA ILE A 12 -11.30 -3.33 19.04
C ILE A 12 -10.84 -4.09 20.28
N GLY A 13 -10.13 -5.18 20.08
CA GLY A 13 -9.39 -5.88 21.12
C GLY A 13 -8.08 -5.19 21.42
N THR A 14 -7.89 -4.69 22.64
CA THR A 14 -6.65 -4.04 23.09
C THR A 14 -6.63 -4.00 24.62
N ILE A 15 -5.45 -3.82 25.22
CA ILE A 15 -5.28 -3.81 26.68
C ILE A 15 -5.04 -2.37 27.15
N ALA A 16 -3.84 -1.84 26.92
CA ALA A 16 -3.46 -0.48 27.30
C ALA A 16 -2.50 0.12 26.25
N GLY A 17 -2.57 1.44 26.09
CA GLY A 17 -1.61 2.19 25.27
C GLY A 17 -0.22 2.27 25.90
N GLU A 18 0.79 2.48 25.08
CA GLU A 18 2.21 2.45 25.46
C GLU A 18 2.55 3.53 26.50
N ARG A 19 1.92 4.71 26.41
CA ARG A 19 2.26 5.87 27.26
C ARG A 19 1.69 5.83 28.68
N GLN A 20 1.02 4.74 29.09
CA GLN A 20 0.37 4.62 30.41
C GLN A 20 1.28 5.02 31.58
N SER A 21 2.50 4.46 31.65
CA SER A 21 3.43 4.72 32.76
C SER A 21 3.89 6.17 32.79
N LYS A 22 4.16 6.78 31.63
CA LYS A 22 4.54 8.19 31.51
C LYS A 22 3.41 9.10 32.00
N ASN A 23 2.17 8.80 31.62
CA ASN A 23 0.99 9.55 32.05
C ASN A 23 0.80 9.50 33.59
N ILE A 24 1.00 8.33 34.21
CA ILE A 24 0.92 8.19 35.67
C ILE A 24 1.98 9.05 36.37
N VAL A 25 3.22 9.02 35.88
CA VAL A 25 4.32 9.84 36.42
C VAL A 25 3.98 11.33 36.28
N ARG A 26 3.46 11.77 35.14
CA ARG A 26 3.06 13.17 34.94
C ARG A 26 1.97 13.62 35.91
N VAL A 27 0.96 12.79 36.18
CA VAL A 27 -0.11 13.12 37.14
C VAL A 27 0.46 13.18 38.56
N ARG A 28 1.38 12.27 38.90
CA ARG A 28 2.02 12.18 40.23
C ARG A 28 3.27 13.05 40.41
N LYS A 29 3.61 13.93 39.46
CA LYS A 29 4.83 14.76 39.52
C LYS A 29 4.97 15.55 40.82
N GLN A 30 3.88 16.10 41.35
CA GLN A 30 3.89 16.83 42.63
C GLN A 30 4.14 15.93 43.83
N PHE A 31 3.62 14.70 43.80
CA PHE A 31 3.91 13.70 44.82
C PHE A 31 5.41 13.35 44.84
N ILE A 32 6.02 13.17 43.66
CA ILE A 32 7.47 12.93 43.53
C ILE A 32 8.27 14.13 44.06
N GLY A 33 7.87 15.36 43.69
CA GLY A 33 8.49 16.57 44.22
C GLY A 33 8.41 16.67 45.75
N ASN A 34 7.26 16.33 46.34
CA ASN A 34 7.06 16.33 47.79
C ASN A 34 7.95 15.30 48.50
N ILE A 35 8.20 14.13 47.89
CA ILE A 35 9.15 13.16 48.45
C ILE A 35 10.54 13.79 48.59
N ILE A 36 11.02 14.50 47.55
CA ILE A 36 12.32 15.19 47.58
C ILE A 36 12.33 16.29 48.64
N LYS A 37 11.27 17.09 48.72
CA LYS A 37 11.16 18.18 49.71
C LYS A 37 11.22 17.68 51.17
N ASN A 38 10.84 16.41 51.40
CA ASN A 38 10.77 15.81 52.73
C ASN A 38 11.99 14.94 53.09
N CYS A 39 13.03 14.90 52.25
CA CYS A 39 14.28 14.21 52.59
C CYS A 39 14.95 14.86 53.82
N GLN A 40 15.33 14.03 54.80
CA GLN A 40 16.02 14.49 56.00
C GLN A 40 17.51 14.74 55.70
N ASP A 41 18.17 15.51 56.57
CA ASP A 41 19.62 15.76 56.58
C ASP A 41 20.18 16.48 55.32
N ILE A 42 19.33 17.19 54.57
CA ILE A 42 19.72 18.03 53.42
C ILE A 42 19.09 19.42 53.55
N ASP A 43 19.81 20.46 53.12
CA ASP A 43 19.33 21.85 53.13
C ASP A 43 18.01 22.03 52.34
N ALA A 44 17.00 22.62 53.00
CA ALA A 44 15.66 22.78 52.45
C ALA A 44 15.60 23.65 51.19
N LYS A 45 16.47 24.66 51.04
CA LYS A 45 16.52 25.49 49.82
C LYS A 45 17.04 24.69 48.64
N LYS A 46 18.06 23.85 48.85
CA LYS A 46 18.56 22.92 47.83
C LYS A 46 17.50 21.90 47.43
N LEU A 47 16.80 21.30 48.40
CA LEU A 47 15.72 20.32 48.13
C LEU A 47 14.58 20.95 47.33
N ASN A 48 14.15 22.17 47.67
CA ASN A 48 13.13 22.88 46.91
C ASN A 48 13.56 23.14 45.47
N LYS A 49 14.80 23.60 45.25
CA LYS A 49 15.33 23.85 43.91
C LYS A 49 15.40 22.57 43.06
N VAL A 50 15.85 21.46 43.65
CA VAL A 50 15.91 20.15 42.97
C VAL A 50 14.51 19.63 42.67
N SER A 51 13.59 19.71 43.63
CA SER A 51 12.19 19.31 43.43
C SER A 51 11.54 20.11 42.30
N ASP A 52 11.68 21.43 42.31
CA ASP A 52 11.03 22.28 41.31
C ASP A 52 11.62 22.05 39.91
N ALA A 53 12.95 21.84 39.82
CA ALA A 53 13.61 21.47 38.58
C ALA A 53 13.15 20.09 38.07
N LEU A 54 13.02 19.08 38.94
CA LEU A 54 12.50 17.77 38.55
C LEU A 54 11.04 17.84 38.10
N VAL A 55 10.19 18.55 38.84
CA VAL A 55 8.77 18.74 38.47
C VAL A 55 8.64 19.45 37.13
N ALA A 56 9.50 20.45 36.87
CA ALA A 56 9.55 21.14 35.57
C ALA A 56 10.07 20.20 34.46
N SER A 57 11.10 19.41 34.72
CA SER A 57 11.61 18.42 33.75
C SER A 57 10.54 17.40 33.39
N ILE A 58 9.86 16.79 34.37
CA ILE A 58 8.73 15.87 34.12
C ILE A 58 7.62 16.56 33.31
N ARG A 59 7.37 17.85 33.56
CA ARG A 59 6.36 18.62 32.83
C ARG A 59 6.74 18.87 31.37
N ASN A 60 8.03 19.04 31.08
CA ASN A 60 8.53 19.33 29.74
C ASN A 60 8.73 18.04 28.92
N GLU A 61 9.23 16.97 29.55
CA GLU A 61 9.57 15.71 28.88
C GLU A 61 8.35 14.82 28.62
N ILE A 62 7.35 14.83 29.51
CA ILE A 62 6.17 13.98 29.36
C ILE A 62 5.00 14.81 28.82
N PRO A 63 4.36 14.44 27.70
CA PRO A 63 3.23 15.19 27.12
C PRO A 63 2.08 15.45 28.09
N GLU A 64 1.33 16.53 27.88
CA GLU A 64 0.13 16.81 28.67
C GLU A 64 -0.94 15.74 28.51
N ASN A 65 -1.58 15.34 29.61
CA ASN A 65 -2.73 14.43 29.59
C ASN A 65 -3.93 15.22 29.05
N ASN A 66 -4.33 14.90 27.82
CA ASN A 66 -5.51 15.39 27.13
C ASN A 66 -6.19 14.22 26.43
N GLU A 67 -7.27 14.46 25.70
CA GLU A 67 -8.02 13.41 25.04
C GLU A 67 -7.23 12.58 24.00
N ASP A 68 -6.05 13.04 23.55
CA ASP A 68 -5.20 12.34 22.57
C ASP A 68 -4.05 11.54 23.22
N THR A 69 -3.63 11.94 24.42
CA THR A 69 -2.53 11.30 25.17
C THR A 69 -3.02 10.41 26.31
N THR A 70 -4.29 10.55 26.71
CA THR A 70 -4.96 9.78 27.78
C THR A 70 -5.33 8.31 27.46
N PRO A 71 -5.27 7.75 26.23
CA PRO A 71 -5.56 6.33 26.02
C PRO A 71 -4.84 5.34 26.96
N GLY A 72 -3.63 5.66 27.43
CA GLY A 72 -2.94 4.86 28.46
C GLY A 72 -3.63 4.82 29.84
N LEU A 73 -4.64 5.66 30.09
CA LEU A 73 -5.47 5.67 31.30
C LEU A 73 -6.93 5.26 31.01
N LEU A 74 -7.40 5.41 29.78
CA LEU A 74 -8.76 5.14 29.34
C LEU A 74 -8.75 4.47 27.96
N SER A 75 -8.66 3.14 27.92
CA SER A 75 -8.50 2.38 26.67
C SER A 75 -9.65 2.58 25.68
N ASN A 76 -10.86 2.92 26.14
CA ASN A 76 -12.02 3.21 25.28
C ASN A 76 -11.80 4.38 24.31
N ILE A 77 -10.87 5.28 24.62
CA ILE A 77 -10.51 6.39 23.73
C ILE A 77 -9.97 5.87 22.39
N ILE A 78 -9.32 4.69 22.37
CA ILE A 78 -8.79 4.08 21.14
C ILE A 78 -9.92 3.85 20.11
N SER A 79 -10.99 3.14 20.51
CA SER A 79 -12.13 2.90 19.62
C SER A 79 -12.91 4.19 19.32
N GLY A 80 -13.03 5.09 20.30
CA GLY A 80 -13.72 6.37 20.13
C GLY A 80 -13.04 7.29 19.13
N ARG A 81 -11.70 7.29 19.09
CA ARG A 81 -10.89 8.08 18.16
C ARG A 81 -10.92 7.52 16.76
N ILE A 82 -10.89 6.20 16.60
CA ILE A 82 -11.13 5.55 15.29
C ILE A 82 -12.52 5.93 14.76
N ALA A 83 -13.57 5.83 15.60
CA ALA A 83 -14.92 6.22 15.20
C ALA A 83 -15.01 7.71 14.83
N ASN A 84 -14.39 8.58 15.64
CA ASN A 84 -14.36 10.02 15.38
C ASN A 84 -13.62 10.37 14.09
N TYR A 85 -12.49 9.70 13.81
CA TYR A 85 -11.69 9.91 12.61
C TYR A 85 -12.48 9.64 11.32
N PHE A 86 -13.28 8.57 11.32
CA PHE A 86 -14.09 8.18 10.16
C PHE A 86 -15.53 8.72 10.16
N GLY A 87 -15.95 9.46 11.20
CA GLY A 87 -17.32 9.97 11.31
C GLY A 87 -18.38 8.87 11.54
N LEU A 88 -18.04 7.83 12.29
CA LEU A 88 -18.90 6.67 12.54
C LEU A 88 -19.79 6.91 13.77
N ASN A 89 -21.08 6.57 13.65
CA ASN A 89 -22.09 6.82 14.68
C ASN A 89 -22.66 5.55 15.32
N GLY A 90 -22.18 4.37 14.92
CA GLY A 90 -22.49 3.12 15.62
C GLY A 90 -21.73 2.99 16.94
N ALA A 91 -22.11 1.96 17.71
CA ALA A 91 -21.44 1.66 18.97
C ALA A 91 -19.93 1.46 18.77
N ASN A 92 -19.14 2.11 19.63
CA ASN A 92 -17.70 1.91 19.68
C ASN A 92 -17.25 1.56 21.10
N TYR A 93 -16.39 0.57 21.23
CA TYR A 93 -15.84 0.15 22.52
C TYR A 93 -14.61 -0.75 22.34
N VAL A 94 -13.83 -0.86 23.41
CA VAL A 94 -12.71 -1.78 23.49
C VAL A 94 -13.06 -3.02 24.30
N ILE A 95 -12.41 -4.13 24.00
CA ILE A 95 -12.51 -5.37 24.77
C ILE A 95 -11.13 -5.75 25.29
N ASP A 96 -11.04 -5.91 26.60
CA ASP A 96 -9.91 -6.54 27.27
C ASP A 96 -10.34 -7.90 27.83
N ALA A 97 -9.97 -8.95 27.09
CA ALA A 97 -10.07 -10.34 27.50
C ALA A 97 -8.67 -11.00 27.41
N SER A 98 -7.61 -10.24 27.72
CA SER A 98 -6.21 -10.66 27.55
C SER A 98 -5.93 -11.17 26.13
N CYS A 99 -5.53 -12.43 25.98
CA CYS A 99 -5.19 -13.04 24.68
C CYS A 99 -6.42 -13.19 23.77
N ALA A 100 -7.63 -13.20 24.35
CA ALA A 100 -8.89 -13.39 23.64
C ALA A 100 -9.54 -12.08 23.17
N SER A 101 -8.93 -10.91 23.43
CA SER A 101 -9.51 -9.59 23.17
C SER A 101 -10.03 -9.41 21.74
N ALA A 102 -9.18 -9.58 20.70
CA ALA A 102 -9.62 -9.43 19.32
C ALA A 102 -10.63 -10.50 18.89
N PHE A 103 -10.52 -11.72 19.42
CA PHE A 103 -11.49 -12.79 19.15
C PHE A 103 -12.88 -12.39 19.65
N VAL A 104 -12.98 -11.94 20.90
CA VAL A 104 -14.23 -11.50 21.50
C VAL A 104 -14.76 -10.23 20.81
N ALA A 105 -13.88 -9.36 20.33
CA ALA A 105 -14.24 -8.18 19.55
C ALA A 105 -14.96 -8.56 18.24
N MET A 106 -14.34 -9.43 17.42
CA MET A 106 -14.95 -9.93 16.18
C MET A 106 -16.22 -10.75 16.45
N ARG A 107 -16.24 -11.52 17.55
CA ARG A 107 -17.44 -12.23 17.99
C ARG A 107 -18.60 -11.28 18.29
N ASN A 108 -18.34 -10.19 18.99
CA ASN A 108 -19.35 -9.20 19.34
C ASN A 108 -19.79 -8.40 18.11
N ALA A 109 -18.88 -8.12 17.17
CA ALA A 109 -19.22 -7.56 15.87
C ALA A 109 -20.24 -8.44 15.13
N ALA A 110 -19.95 -9.74 15.00
CA ALA A 110 -20.85 -10.70 14.38
C ALA A 110 -22.24 -10.75 15.06
N ARG A 111 -22.30 -10.63 16.40
CA ARG A 111 -23.58 -10.58 17.14
C ARG A 111 -24.38 -9.31 16.83
N ASN A 112 -23.76 -8.14 16.87
CA ASN A 112 -24.42 -6.87 16.56
C ASN A 112 -24.95 -6.83 15.12
N LEU A 113 -24.18 -7.37 14.17
CA LEU A 113 -24.60 -7.51 12.77
C LEU A 113 -25.81 -8.46 12.63
N LYS A 114 -25.76 -9.65 13.26
CA LYS A 114 -26.89 -10.61 13.25
C LYS A 114 -28.17 -10.03 13.84
N GLN A 115 -28.07 -9.18 14.87
CA GLN A 115 -29.21 -8.50 15.51
C GLN A 115 -29.66 -7.22 14.80
N LYS A 116 -28.93 -6.78 13.75
CA LYS A 116 -29.23 -5.55 12.98
C LYS A 116 -29.10 -4.25 13.80
N ASP A 117 -28.37 -4.32 14.92
CA ASP A 117 -27.94 -3.16 15.70
C ASP A 117 -26.92 -2.33 14.92
N LEU A 118 -26.05 -3.02 14.16
CA LEU A 118 -25.04 -2.45 13.28
C LEU A 118 -25.20 -3.01 11.86
N ASP A 119 -24.85 -2.20 10.85
CA ASP A 119 -24.80 -2.62 9.44
C ASP A 119 -23.38 -2.99 8.99
N PHE A 120 -22.38 -2.31 9.55
CA PHE A 120 -20.96 -2.54 9.30
C PHE A 120 -20.18 -2.41 10.61
N VAL A 121 -19.08 -3.13 10.74
CA VAL A 121 -18.21 -3.02 11.92
C VAL A 121 -16.75 -3.08 11.51
N LEU A 122 -15.95 -2.14 11.99
CA LEU A 122 -14.49 -2.25 12.02
C LEU A 122 -14.14 -3.07 13.27
N ALA A 123 -13.70 -4.31 13.08
CA ALA A 123 -13.42 -5.23 14.18
C ALA A 123 -12.06 -5.91 14.06
N GLY A 124 -11.37 -6.06 15.18
CA GLY A 124 -10.03 -6.64 15.18
C GLY A 124 -9.28 -6.38 16.47
N GLY A 125 -7.98 -6.15 16.40
CA GLY A 125 -7.18 -5.80 17.57
C GLY A 125 -5.88 -5.08 17.24
N VAL A 126 -5.37 -4.36 18.24
CA VAL A 126 -4.13 -3.58 18.18
C VAL A 126 -3.35 -3.75 19.47
N ASP A 127 -2.07 -4.06 19.37
CA ASP A 127 -1.16 -4.12 20.52
C ASP A 127 0.23 -3.63 20.13
N CYS A 128 0.68 -2.56 20.78
CA CYS A 128 1.98 -1.94 20.55
C CYS A 128 2.70 -1.73 21.90
N ASN A 129 2.52 -2.69 22.81
CA ASN A 129 3.05 -2.57 24.17
C ASN A 129 4.27 -3.48 24.36
N LEU A 130 5.45 -3.03 23.91
CA LEU A 130 6.76 -3.64 24.17
C LEU A 130 7.60 -2.90 25.21
N TYR A 131 6.98 -2.09 26.09
CA TYR A 131 7.75 -1.40 27.12
C TYR A 131 8.44 -2.39 28.08
N PRO A 132 9.70 -2.17 28.51
CA PRO A 132 10.47 -3.10 29.35
C PRO A 132 9.71 -3.67 30.55
N ALA A 133 8.91 -2.86 31.27
CA ALA A 133 8.17 -3.35 32.43
C ALA A 133 7.16 -4.46 32.10
N VAL A 134 6.54 -4.43 30.91
CA VAL A 134 5.58 -5.46 30.46
C VAL A 134 6.33 -6.73 30.08
N LEU A 135 7.41 -6.60 29.31
CA LEU A 135 8.29 -7.71 28.95
C LEU A 135 8.81 -8.42 30.20
N MET A 136 9.23 -7.66 31.21
CA MET A 136 9.66 -8.19 32.50
C MET A 136 8.57 -8.94 33.25
N ALA A 137 7.35 -8.41 33.31
CA ALA A 137 6.24 -9.06 33.99
C ALA A 137 5.97 -10.44 33.38
N PHE A 138 5.95 -10.53 32.05
CA PHE A 138 5.78 -11.80 31.34
C PHE A 138 6.98 -12.75 31.50
N LYS A 139 8.21 -12.22 31.52
CA LYS A 139 9.40 -13.02 31.79
C LYS A 139 9.38 -13.63 33.19
N ARG A 140 8.93 -12.88 34.22
CA ARG A 140 8.79 -13.39 35.59
C ARG A 140 7.73 -14.49 35.71
N LEU A 141 6.69 -14.44 34.89
CA LEU A 141 5.67 -15.50 34.80
C LEU A 141 6.18 -16.74 34.04
N GLY A 142 7.38 -16.69 33.45
CA GLY A 142 7.96 -17.80 32.68
C GLY A 142 7.26 -18.04 31.35
N LEU A 143 6.75 -16.98 30.72
CA LEU A 143 6.00 -17.05 29.47
C LEU A 143 6.82 -16.68 28.22
N LEU A 144 8.02 -16.11 28.41
CA LEU A 144 8.88 -15.63 27.32
C LEU A 144 10.11 -16.49 27.13
N SER A 145 10.37 -16.87 25.88
CA SER A 145 11.59 -17.56 25.45
C SER A 145 12.80 -16.62 25.47
N GLU A 146 14.01 -17.19 25.56
CA GLU A 146 15.28 -16.49 25.28
C GLU A 146 15.74 -16.66 23.83
N GLY A 147 15.22 -17.66 23.13
CA GLY A 147 15.43 -17.92 21.71
C GLY A 147 14.12 -17.82 20.94
N ASP A 148 13.96 -18.68 19.94
CA ASP A 148 12.79 -18.67 19.06
C ASP A 148 11.51 -19.18 19.74
N CYS A 149 10.38 -18.76 19.17
CA CYS A 149 9.06 -19.19 19.58
C CYS A 149 8.74 -20.59 19.01
N ASN A 150 9.06 -21.63 19.77
CA ASN A 150 8.83 -23.03 19.38
C ASN A 150 7.54 -23.56 20.02
N PHE A 151 6.58 -24.05 19.22
CA PHE A 151 5.37 -24.70 19.71
C PHE A 151 5.23 -26.13 19.18
N TYR A 152 4.63 -27.01 19.97
CA TYR A 152 4.62 -28.47 19.78
C TYR A 152 6.03 -29.05 19.53
N ASP A 153 7.03 -28.49 20.20
CA ASP A 153 8.44 -28.84 20.06
C ASP A 153 9.02 -29.15 21.45
N SER A 154 9.86 -30.17 21.56
CA SER A 154 10.55 -30.56 22.81
C SER A 154 11.43 -29.45 23.42
N ARG A 155 11.75 -28.41 22.65
CA ARG A 155 12.53 -27.23 23.06
C ARG A 155 11.65 -26.05 23.50
N ALA A 156 10.32 -26.19 23.51
CA ALA A 156 9.38 -25.11 23.82
C ALA A 156 9.52 -24.59 25.26
N ASP A 157 9.98 -23.34 25.42
CA ASP A 157 10.25 -22.70 26.71
C ASP A 157 9.52 -21.35 26.91
N GLY A 158 8.81 -20.88 25.89
CA GLY A 158 7.98 -19.68 25.90
C GLY A 158 7.78 -19.14 24.48
N TYR A 159 7.08 -18.01 24.36
CA TYR A 159 6.94 -17.29 23.09
C TYR A 159 7.77 -16.01 23.06
N VAL A 160 8.02 -15.49 21.86
CA VAL A 160 8.58 -14.15 21.67
C VAL A 160 7.45 -13.13 21.61
N MET A 161 7.59 -11.99 22.28
CA MET A 161 6.56 -10.94 22.27
C MET A 161 6.66 -10.07 21.03
N GLY A 162 5.54 -9.61 20.48
CA GLY A 162 5.52 -8.74 19.31
C GLY A 162 4.47 -7.63 19.38
N GLU A 163 4.56 -6.71 18.42
CA GLU A 163 3.64 -5.59 18.19
C GLU A 163 2.99 -5.72 16.82
N GLY A 164 1.72 -5.35 16.74
CA GLY A 164 1.00 -5.43 15.49
C GLY A 164 -0.46 -5.08 15.59
N SER A 165 -1.11 -5.13 14.44
CA SER A 165 -2.52 -4.75 14.30
C SER A 165 -3.17 -5.55 13.18
N ALA A 166 -4.44 -5.90 13.38
CA ALA A 166 -5.28 -6.32 12.27
C ALA A 166 -6.72 -5.85 12.51
N ILE A 167 -7.32 -5.27 11.47
CA ILE A 167 -8.70 -4.79 11.44
C ILE A 167 -9.40 -5.40 10.22
N HIS A 168 -10.63 -5.83 10.44
CA HIS A 168 -11.51 -6.43 9.44
C HIS A 168 -12.75 -5.57 9.28
N ILE A 169 -13.19 -5.37 8.03
CA ILE A 169 -14.48 -4.78 7.70
C ILE A 169 -15.50 -5.91 7.65
N MET A 170 -16.37 -5.98 8.67
CA MET A 170 -17.37 -7.02 8.83
C MET A 170 -18.77 -6.49 8.50
N THR A 171 -19.55 -7.29 7.79
CA THR A 171 -20.95 -6.98 7.46
C THR A 171 -21.77 -8.25 7.21
N THR A 172 -23.05 -8.11 6.84
CA THR A 172 -23.88 -9.23 6.37
C THR A 172 -23.71 -9.43 4.87
N TYR A 173 -23.91 -10.65 4.36
CA TYR A 173 -23.88 -10.91 2.91
C TYR A 173 -24.82 -9.97 2.14
N LYS A 174 -26.01 -9.72 2.68
CA LYS A 174 -26.98 -8.75 2.14
C LYS A 174 -26.36 -7.37 1.91
N LYS A 175 -25.68 -6.83 2.94
CA LYS A 175 -25.06 -5.50 2.90
C LYS A 175 -23.83 -5.48 2.00
N ALA A 176 -23.00 -6.52 2.04
CA ALA A 176 -21.88 -6.65 1.09
C ALA A 176 -22.37 -6.60 -0.37
N ARG A 177 -23.47 -7.29 -0.69
CA ARG A 177 -24.09 -7.25 -2.03
C ARG A 177 -24.71 -5.88 -2.38
N GLU A 178 -25.48 -5.29 -1.46
CA GLU A 178 -26.10 -3.96 -1.63
C GLU A 178 -25.07 -2.89 -2.01
N TYR A 179 -23.87 -2.97 -1.41
CA TYR A 179 -22.79 -2.01 -1.63
C TYR A 179 -21.71 -2.51 -2.60
N ASN A 180 -21.95 -3.64 -3.29
CA ASN A 180 -21.02 -4.26 -4.24
C ASN A 180 -19.60 -4.45 -3.67
N MET A 181 -19.52 -4.88 -2.42
CA MET A 181 -18.28 -5.14 -1.71
C MET A 181 -17.71 -6.51 -2.09
N GLU A 182 -16.39 -6.59 -2.20
CA GLU A 182 -15.73 -7.89 -2.29
C GLU A 182 -15.95 -8.69 -1.01
N ILE A 183 -16.01 -10.02 -1.10
CA ILE A 183 -16.12 -10.93 0.04
C ILE A 183 -14.87 -11.80 0.11
N LEU A 184 -14.09 -11.63 1.17
CA LEU A 184 -12.85 -12.36 1.42
C LEU A 184 -13.10 -13.70 2.11
N GLY A 185 -14.16 -13.78 2.91
CA GLY A 185 -14.57 -15.00 3.60
C GLY A 185 -15.76 -14.78 4.53
N GLU A 186 -16.15 -15.84 5.22
CA GLU A 186 -17.31 -15.92 6.11
C GLU A 186 -16.89 -16.39 7.51
N ILE A 187 -17.48 -15.80 8.55
CA ILE A 187 -17.45 -16.32 9.91
C ILE A 187 -18.71 -17.17 10.13
N ASN A 188 -18.55 -18.48 10.23
CA ASN A 188 -19.68 -19.39 10.37
C ASN A 188 -20.23 -19.40 11.81
N GLU A 189 -19.36 -19.62 12.81
CA GLU A 189 -19.75 -19.62 14.23
C GLU A 189 -18.55 -19.41 15.16
N SER A 190 -18.80 -18.93 16.38
CA SER A 190 -17.81 -18.81 17.45
C SER A 190 -18.39 -19.02 18.84
N ALA A 191 -17.63 -19.67 19.72
CA ALA A 191 -17.94 -19.81 21.14
C ALA A 191 -16.80 -19.31 22.03
N VAL A 192 -17.16 -18.89 23.23
CA VAL A 192 -16.26 -18.48 24.30
C VAL A 192 -16.82 -19.01 25.61
N ARG A 193 -15.99 -19.67 26.42
CA ARG A 193 -16.30 -20.03 27.81
C ARG A 193 -15.11 -19.70 28.71
N SER A 194 -15.37 -19.42 29.96
CA SER A 194 -14.34 -19.23 30.97
C SER A 194 -14.28 -20.45 31.88
N SER A 195 -13.08 -20.90 32.19
CA SER A 195 -12.81 -21.86 33.25
C SER A 195 -12.44 -21.15 34.55
N VAL A 196 -12.62 -21.83 35.69
CA VAL A 196 -12.16 -21.39 37.00
C VAL A 196 -11.01 -22.31 37.42
N PRO A 197 -9.77 -22.07 36.94
CA PRO A 197 -8.65 -22.94 37.25
C PRO A 197 -8.11 -22.69 38.66
N ASP A 198 -7.54 -23.72 39.28
CA ASP A 198 -6.87 -23.62 40.59
C ASP A 198 -5.65 -22.67 40.55
N HIS A 199 -5.05 -22.50 39.36
CA HIS A 199 -3.97 -21.55 39.09
C HIS A 199 -4.30 -20.67 37.88
N LEU A 200 -4.04 -19.36 37.98
CA LEU A 200 -4.42 -18.34 36.99
C LEU A 200 -3.97 -18.63 35.54
N LEU A 201 -2.85 -19.33 35.37
CA LEU A 201 -2.25 -19.67 34.08
C LEU A 201 -2.61 -21.07 33.57
N ALA A 202 -3.28 -21.89 34.39
CA ALA A 202 -3.61 -23.26 34.02
C ALA A 202 -4.86 -23.29 33.11
N PRO A 203 -4.80 -23.92 31.92
CA PRO A 203 -5.98 -24.14 31.10
C PRO A 203 -6.88 -25.25 31.68
N SER A 204 -8.17 -25.24 31.35
CA SER A 204 -9.10 -26.33 31.66
C SER A 204 -9.40 -27.17 30.42
N GLU A 205 -8.95 -28.42 30.42
CA GLU A 205 -9.25 -29.37 29.34
C GLU A 205 -10.76 -29.51 29.12
N GLN A 206 -11.54 -29.75 30.18
CA GLN A 206 -12.99 -29.92 30.11
C GLN A 206 -13.70 -28.70 29.49
N THR A 207 -13.33 -27.50 29.94
CA THR A 207 -13.96 -26.27 29.43
C THR A 207 -13.59 -26.02 27.97
N PHE A 208 -12.33 -26.30 27.61
CA PHE A 208 -11.86 -26.15 26.24
C PHE A 208 -12.57 -27.12 25.29
N VAL A 209 -12.65 -28.42 25.64
CA VAL A 209 -13.43 -29.44 24.90
C VAL A 209 -14.89 -29.01 24.75
N SER A 210 -15.52 -28.53 25.82
CA SER A 210 -16.93 -28.09 25.79
C SER A 210 -17.15 -26.91 24.84
N THR A 211 -16.18 -25.99 24.76
CA THR A 211 -16.24 -24.79 23.90
C THR A 211 -16.12 -25.16 22.43
N ILE A 212 -15.20 -26.07 22.08
CA ILE A 212 -15.04 -26.59 20.73
C ILE A 212 -16.35 -27.30 20.33
N ASN A 213 -16.82 -28.26 21.12
CA ASN A 213 -18.02 -29.04 20.83
C ASN A 213 -19.29 -28.18 20.66
N GLU A 214 -19.47 -27.17 21.51
CA GLU A 214 -20.59 -26.23 21.40
C GLU A 214 -20.56 -25.46 20.06
N THR A 215 -19.37 -25.06 19.60
CA THR A 215 -19.22 -24.32 18.34
C THR A 215 -19.66 -25.16 17.14
N TYR A 216 -19.26 -26.45 17.10
CA TYR A 216 -19.72 -27.37 16.04
C TYR A 216 -21.21 -27.67 16.14
N TYR A 217 -21.73 -27.89 17.35
CA TYR A 217 -23.15 -28.11 17.57
C TYR A 217 -24.01 -26.93 17.06
N LYS A 218 -23.59 -25.69 17.32
CA LYS A 218 -24.29 -24.48 16.89
C LYS A 218 -24.16 -24.18 15.39
N SER A 219 -23.01 -24.49 14.79
CA SER A 219 -22.76 -24.20 13.38
C SER A 219 -23.43 -25.18 12.42
N GLY A 220 -23.71 -26.42 12.86
CA GLY A 220 -24.13 -27.50 11.97
C GLY A 220 -23.03 -27.97 11.01
N ILE A 221 -21.78 -27.49 11.17
CA ILE A 221 -20.62 -27.92 10.39
C ILE A 221 -20.08 -29.21 11.00
N ARG A 222 -19.74 -30.17 10.14
CA ARG A 222 -19.11 -31.42 10.60
C ARG A 222 -17.62 -31.16 10.85
N LYS A 223 -17.10 -31.72 11.93
CA LYS A 223 -15.68 -31.63 12.28
C LYS A 223 -14.76 -32.09 11.15
N GLN A 224 -15.11 -33.20 10.48
CA GLN A 224 -14.40 -33.74 9.30
C GLN A 224 -14.26 -32.77 8.13
N ASP A 225 -15.06 -31.70 8.09
CA ASP A 225 -14.98 -30.72 7.01
C ASP A 225 -13.91 -29.63 7.27
N ILE A 226 -13.30 -29.60 8.45
CA ILE A 226 -12.24 -28.65 8.82
C ILE A 226 -10.92 -29.12 8.23
N ASN A 227 -10.27 -28.22 7.46
CA ASN A 227 -9.05 -28.52 6.73
C ASN A 227 -7.80 -28.02 7.45
N HIS A 228 -7.91 -26.93 8.20
CA HIS A 228 -6.80 -26.35 8.95
C HIS A 228 -7.28 -25.76 10.27
N LEU A 229 -6.49 -25.96 11.33
CA LEU A 229 -6.69 -25.38 12.64
C LEU A 229 -5.52 -24.45 12.99
N ASP A 230 -5.78 -23.16 13.09
CA ASP A 230 -4.85 -22.22 13.74
C ASP A 230 -4.93 -22.47 15.25
N VAL A 231 -3.94 -23.17 15.77
CA VAL A 231 -3.87 -23.56 17.19
C VAL A 231 -3.56 -22.34 18.05
N PHE A 232 -3.81 -22.37 19.36
CA PHE A 232 -3.33 -21.30 20.22
C PHE A 232 -1.81 -21.28 20.30
N ALA A 233 -1.15 -22.46 20.34
CA ALA A 233 0.30 -22.60 20.47
C ALA A 233 0.81 -21.87 21.73
N PHE A 234 0.77 -22.56 22.88
CA PHE A 234 1.26 -22.02 24.14
C PHE A 234 2.77 -21.76 24.11
N SER A 235 3.48 -22.45 23.21
CA SER A 235 4.95 -22.44 23.12
C SER A 235 5.58 -22.83 24.45
N ASN A 236 4.92 -23.76 25.14
CA ASN A 236 5.40 -24.38 26.36
C ASN A 236 4.91 -25.83 26.36
N ILE A 237 5.81 -26.76 26.67
CA ILE A 237 5.56 -28.20 26.57
C ILE A 237 4.24 -28.62 27.25
N PHE A 238 3.96 -28.14 28.47
CA PHE A 238 2.75 -28.54 29.18
C PHE A 238 1.48 -28.01 28.49
N GLY A 239 1.47 -26.72 28.13
CA GLY A 239 0.32 -26.10 27.46
C GLY A 239 0.05 -26.71 26.09
N ASP A 240 1.13 -26.99 25.33
CA ASP A 240 1.05 -27.62 24.01
C ASP A 240 0.52 -29.06 24.11
N ILE A 241 0.96 -29.86 25.11
CA ILE A 241 0.41 -31.20 25.33
C ILE A 241 -1.08 -31.14 25.67
N VAL A 242 -1.50 -30.22 26.55
CA VAL A 242 -2.92 -30.07 26.90
C VAL A 242 -3.73 -29.65 25.67
N GLU A 243 -3.25 -28.71 24.87
CA GLU A 243 -3.93 -28.31 23.64
C GLU A 243 -4.05 -29.47 22.64
N LYS A 244 -2.96 -30.22 22.42
CA LYS A 244 -2.96 -31.42 21.60
C LYS A 244 -3.98 -32.44 22.08
N GLN A 245 -4.02 -32.74 23.38
CA GLN A 245 -4.95 -33.70 23.97
C GLN A 245 -6.41 -33.26 23.83
N VAL A 246 -6.71 -31.98 24.10
CA VAL A 246 -8.06 -31.41 23.89
C VAL A 246 -8.51 -31.61 22.45
N ILE A 247 -7.62 -31.34 21.50
CA ILE A 247 -7.91 -31.47 20.07
C ILE A 247 -8.12 -32.95 19.71
N GLU A 248 -7.26 -33.87 20.16
CA GLU A 248 -7.41 -35.31 19.94
C GLU A 248 -8.68 -35.89 20.59
N ASN A 249 -9.18 -35.27 21.67
CA ASN A 249 -10.47 -35.62 22.28
C ASN A 249 -11.68 -35.03 21.52
N CYS A 250 -11.47 -34.00 20.70
CA CYS A 250 -12.53 -33.35 19.94
C CYS A 250 -12.64 -33.88 18.51
N PHE A 251 -11.54 -34.25 17.87
CA PHE A 251 -11.49 -34.57 16.44
C PHE A 251 -10.96 -35.98 16.22
N ASP A 252 -11.46 -36.65 15.18
CA ASP A 252 -11.15 -38.05 14.83
C ASP A 252 -10.53 -38.20 13.42
N HIS A 253 -10.22 -37.08 12.76
CA HIS A 253 -9.64 -37.03 11.42
C HIS A 253 -8.39 -36.16 11.37
N GLU A 254 -7.52 -36.44 10.39
CA GLU A 254 -6.31 -35.64 10.17
C GLU A 254 -6.66 -34.24 9.62
N MET A 255 -6.02 -33.21 10.17
CA MET A 255 -6.11 -31.84 9.67
C MET A 255 -4.79 -31.08 9.82
N HIS A 256 -4.61 -30.06 8.99
CA HIS A 256 -3.43 -29.22 9.02
C HIS A 256 -3.43 -28.29 10.23
N CYS A 257 -2.25 -27.92 10.73
CA CYS A 257 -2.13 -26.95 11.82
C CYS A 257 -1.00 -25.93 11.59
N GLY A 258 -1.05 -24.85 12.36
CA GLY A 258 0.01 -23.84 12.42
C GLY A 258 -0.38 -22.67 13.31
N ASN A 259 0.53 -21.70 13.45
CA ASN A 259 0.25 -20.40 14.05
C ASN A 259 1.26 -19.36 13.52
N ILE A 260 0.94 -18.08 13.64
CA ILE A 260 1.76 -16.96 13.15
C ILE A 260 2.88 -16.54 14.13
N LYS A 261 2.80 -16.95 15.40
CA LYS A 261 3.71 -16.50 16.48
C LYS A 261 5.18 -16.82 16.25
N SER A 262 5.50 -17.91 15.55
CA SER A 262 6.87 -18.30 15.24
C SER A 262 7.56 -17.37 14.22
N GLN A 263 6.76 -16.63 13.43
CA GLN A 263 7.26 -15.77 12.36
C GLN A 263 7.36 -14.30 12.79
N PHE A 264 6.41 -13.82 13.62
CA PHE A 264 6.31 -12.39 13.93
C PHE A 264 6.19 -12.10 15.43
N GLY A 265 6.33 -13.11 16.28
CA GLY A 265 6.09 -13.00 17.71
C GLY A 265 4.60 -12.93 18.06
N TYR A 266 4.35 -12.76 19.36
CA TYR A 266 3.04 -12.80 19.96
C TYR A 266 2.45 -11.40 20.17
N PHE A 267 1.46 -11.05 19.36
CA PHE A 267 0.78 -9.75 19.35
C PHE A 267 -0.25 -9.55 20.46
N LYS A 268 -0.17 -10.31 21.55
CA LYS A 268 -1.07 -10.22 22.71
C LYS A 268 -2.57 -10.18 22.31
N ALA A 269 -3.24 -9.04 22.56
CA ALA A 269 -4.65 -8.82 22.27
C ALA A 269 -4.98 -8.83 20.77
N ALA A 270 -4.03 -8.48 19.90
CA ALA A 270 -4.21 -8.40 18.45
C ALA A 270 -3.99 -9.74 17.73
N ASN A 271 -3.32 -10.70 18.38
CA ASN A 271 -2.92 -11.96 17.74
C ASN A 271 -4.07 -12.72 17.06
N PRO A 272 -5.28 -12.84 17.66
CA PRO A 272 -6.40 -13.51 17.00
C PRO A 272 -6.80 -12.87 15.67
N ALA A 273 -6.75 -11.53 15.58
CA ALA A 273 -7.10 -10.83 14.33
C ALA A 273 -6.06 -11.09 13.23
N VAL A 274 -4.76 -11.10 13.56
CA VAL A 274 -3.70 -11.37 12.58
C VAL A 274 -3.79 -12.81 12.06
N ALA A 275 -4.02 -13.78 12.96
CA ALA A 275 -4.23 -15.18 12.58
C ALA A 275 -5.45 -15.36 11.66
N MET A 276 -6.56 -14.67 11.95
CA MET A 276 -7.75 -14.69 11.11
C MET A 276 -7.51 -14.10 9.72
N ALA A 277 -6.76 -13.00 9.61
CA ALA A 277 -6.38 -12.42 8.33
C ALA A 277 -5.60 -13.41 7.44
N LYS A 278 -4.61 -14.13 8.03
CA LYS A 278 -3.87 -15.21 7.36
C LYS A 278 -4.81 -16.30 6.83
N MET A 279 -5.71 -16.81 7.69
CA MET A 279 -6.66 -17.85 7.29
C MET A 279 -7.62 -17.39 6.19
N MET A 280 -8.09 -16.14 6.20
CA MET A 280 -8.96 -15.60 5.14
C MET A 280 -8.28 -15.55 3.79
N LEU A 281 -6.98 -15.26 3.75
CA LEU A 281 -6.22 -15.26 2.49
C LEU A 281 -5.88 -16.65 2.00
N MET A 282 -5.52 -17.55 2.91
CA MET A 282 -5.42 -18.98 2.62
C MET A 282 -6.74 -19.48 1.99
N SER A 283 -7.86 -19.09 2.60
CA SER A 283 -9.23 -19.38 2.14
C SER A 283 -9.47 -18.87 0.71
N ARG A 284 -9.29 -17.56 0.49
CA ARG A 284 -9.48 -16.90 -0.82
C ARG A 284 -8.59 -17.49 -1.93
N LYS A 285 -7.36 -17.89 -1.60
CA LYS A 285 -6.41 -18.48 -2.56
C LYS A 285 -6.61 -19.98 -2.75
N GLY A 286 -7.47 -20.63 -1.96
CA GLY A 286 -7.67 -22.09 -2.00
C GLY A 286 -6.42 -22.88 -1.63
N LYS A 287 -5.58 -22.33 -0.74
CA LYS A 287 -4.26 -22.87 -0.37
C LYS A 287 -4.09 -22.97 1.15
N ILE A 288 -3.51 -24.07 1.64
CA ILE A 288 -2.93 -24.18 2.99
C ILE A 288 -1.42 -23.98 2.87
N LEU A 289 -0.84 -23.16 3.74
CA LEU A 289 0.58 -22.85 3.79
C LEU A 289 1.34 -23.86 4.63
N PRO A 290 2.66 -23.99 4.40
CA PRO A 290 3.55 -24.69 5.30
C PRO A 290 3.49 -24.15 6.74
N ASP A 291 3.73 -25.04 7.71
CA ASP A 291 4.03 -24.68 9.08
C ASP A 291 5.54 -24.41 9.19
N PHE A 292 5.88 -23.12 9.23
CA PHE A 292 7.27 -22.67 9.24
C PHE A 292 7.99 -22.93 10.58
N ASN A 293 7.28 -23.36 11.63
CA ASN A 293 7.90 -23.74 12.90
C ASN A 293 8.31 -25.23 12.97
N TYR A 294 7.81 -26.07 12.06
CA TYR A 294 7.94 -27.51 12.19
C TYR A 294 9.38 -28.00 12.05
N ASN A 295 9.88 -28.66 13.10
CA ASN A 295 11.14 -29.39 13.10
C ASN A 295 10.90 -30.89 13.38
N PRO A 296 11.18 -31.81 12.43
CA PRO A 296 10.91 -33.23 12.60
C PRO A 296 11.74 -33.90 13.71
N GLU A 297 12.90 -33.36 14.10
CA GLU A 297 13.71 -33.98 15.16
C GLU A 297 13.13 -33.74 16.56
N HIS A 298 12.41 -32.65 16.74
CA HIS A 298 11.96 -32.18 18.04
C HIS A 298 10.43 -32.11 18.19
N SER A 299 9.68 -32.25 17.10
CA SER A 299 8.22 -32.12 17.11
C SER A 299 7.53 -33.26 17.86
N ILE A 300 6.63 -32.90 18.76
CA ILE A 300 5.75 -33.86 19.45
C ILE A 300 4.52 -34.23 18.60
N LEU A 301 4.37 -33.64 17.41
CA LEU A 301 3.29 -33.97 16.46
C LEU A 301 3.65 -35.11 15.52
N ASN A 302 4.90 -35.58 15.50
CA ASN A 302 5.33 -36.69 14.65
C ASN A 302 4.43 -37.93 14.84
N ASP A 303 4.07 -38.22 16.08
CA ASP A 303 3.18 -39.32 16.48
C ASP A 303 1.71 -38.89 16.67
N GLY A 304 1.38 -37.64 16.31
CA GLY A 304 0.02 -37.08 16.46
C GLY A 304 -0.97 -37.72 15.48
N LYS A 305 -2.17 -38.06 15.97
CA LYS A 305 -3.21 -38.70 15.14
C LYS A 305 -4.09 -37.72 14.36
N VAL A 306 -4.20 -36.49 14.87
CA VAL A 306 -5.15 -35.49 14.36
C VAL A 306 -4.42 -34.31 13.72
N LEU A 307 -3.52 -33.67 14.46
CA LEU A 307 -2.80 -32.48 13.97
C LEU A 307 -1.61 -32.89 13.12
N LYS A 308 -1.56 -32.38 11.89
CA LYS A 308 -0.47 -32.59 10.95
C LYS A 308 0.17 -31.24 10.56
N PRO A 309 1.47 -31.04 10.83
CA PRO A 309 2.16 -29.86 10.35
C PRO A 309 2.24 -29.91 8.82
N THR A 310 1.89 -28.80 8.17
CA THR A 310 1.94 -28.71 6.71
C THR A 310 3.38 -28.51 6.26
N GLN A 311 3.92 -29.36 5.40
CA GLN A 311 5.31 -29.19 4.92
C GLN A 311 5.41 -28.44 3.58
N GLN A 312 4.34 -28.45 2.79
CA GLN A 312 4.28 -27.85 1.47
C GLN A 312 2.89 -27.26 1.22
N ILE A 313 2.78 -26.33 0.26
CA ILE A 313 1.49 -25.72 -0.07
C ILE A 313 0.50 -26.80 -0.53
N VAL A 314 -0.65 -26.87 0.15
CA VAL A 314 -1.75 -27.77 -0.21
C VAL A 314 -2.80 -26.99 -0.99
N VAL A 315 -3.11 -27.42 -2.21
CA VAL A 315 -4.12 -26.80 -3.09
C VAL A 315 -5.38 -27.66 -3.08
N LYS A 316 -6.56 -27.05 -2.89
CA LYS A 316 -7.84 -27.77 -2.92
C LYS A 316 -8.57 -27.63 -4.27
N PRO A 317 -9.24 -28.69 -4.77
CA PRO A 317 -10.08 -28.60 -5.96
C PRO A 317 -11.26 -27.62 -5.79
N LYS A 318 -11.67 -26.97 -6.89
CA LYS A 318 -12.80 -26.02 -6.91
C LYS A 318 -14.13 -26.69 -6.58
N GLY A 319 -15.00 -26.03 -5.80
CA GLY A 319 -16.42 -26.39 -5.64
C GLY A 319 -16.86 -26.85 -4.25
N GLN A 320 -15.95 -27.03 -3.28
CA GLN A 320 -16.30 -27.26 -1.87
C GLN A 320 -15.86 -26.08 -0.99
N PRO A 321 -16.65 -25.67 0.03
CA PRO A 321 -16.25 -24.62 0.94
C PRO A 321 -14.95 -25.02 1.64
N PHE A 322 -13.99 -24.10 1.63
CA PHE A 322 -12.71 -24.30 2.30
C PHE A 322 -12.88 -23.81 3.74
N ARG A 323 -12.72 -24.70 4.73
CA ARG A 323 -13.05 -24.40 6.12
C ARG A 323 -11.84 -24.46 7.04
N PHE A 324 -11.76 -23.45 7.88
CA PHE A 324 -10.73 -23.22 8.87
C PHE A 324 -11.35 -23.15 10.25
N ALA A 325 -10.56 -23.47 11.25
CA ALA A 325 -10.90 -23.18 12.63
C ALA A 325 -9.73 -22.48 13.33
N ALA A 326 -10.02 -21.73 14.39
CA ALA A 326 -9.00 -21.12 15.24
C ALA A 326 -9.31 -21.27 16.73
N ASN A 327 -8.28 -21.56 17.50
CA ASN A 327 -8.31 -21.63 18.96
C ASN A 327 -7.68 -20.38 19.57
N VAL A 328 -8.27 -19.88 20.65
CA VAL A 328 -7.63 -18.89 21.51
C VAL A 328 -7.80 -19.27 22.98
N ASN A 329 -6.70 -19.30 23.72
CA ASN A 329 -6.69 -19.52 25.16
C ASN A 329 -6.09 -18.32 25.87
N GLY A 330 -6.90 -17.64 26.67
CA GLY A 330 -6.49 -16.47 27.44
C GLY A 330 -5.99 -16.81 28.82
N ILE A 331 -4.97 -16.09 29.27
CA ILE A 331 -4.66 -15.93 30.69
C ILE A 331 -5.93 -15.45 31.40
N GLY A 332 -6.29 -16.09 32.52
CA GLY A 332 -7.57 -15.87 33.20
C GLY A 332 -8.71 -16.81 32.76
N GLY A 333 -8.42 -17.81 31.93
CA GLY A 333 -9.30 -18.97 31.72
C GLY A 333 -10.28 -18.88 30.55
N ASN A 334 -10.15 -17.87 29.67
CA ASN A 334 -11.02 -17.74 28.49
C ASN A 334 -10.61 -18.72 27.39
N HIS A 335 -11.45 -19.70 27.10
CA HIS A 335 -11.32 -20.64 26.00
C HIS A 335 -12.23 -20.22 24.84
N CYS A 336 -11.67 -20.12 23.63
CA CYS A 336 -12.38 -19.65 22.44
C CYS A 336 -12.17 -20.59 21.25
N HIS A 337 -13.22 -20.77 20.44
CA HIS A 337 -13.15 -21.51 19.18
C HIS A 337 -14.00 -20.83 18.11
N MET A 338 -13.46 -20.62 16.91
CA MET A 338 -14.18 -20.03 15.76
C MET A 338 -14.03 -20.89 14.51
N ILE A 339 -15.10 -21.00 13.73
CA ILE A 339 -15.13 -21.66 12.43
C ILE A 339 -15.33 -20.61 11.33
N MET A 340 -14.50 -20.68 10.31
CA MET A 340 -14.47 -19.74 9.19
C MET A 340 -14.45 -20.50 7.86
N SER A 341 -15.00 -19.91 6.80
CA SER A 341 -15.01 -20.53 5.48
C SER A 341 -14.85 -19.54 4.33
N THR A 342 -14.60 -20.04 3.12
CA THR A 342 -14.97 -19.28 1.91
C THR A 342 -16.49 -19.07 1.87
N LEU A 343 -16.92 -18.07 1.11
CA LEU A 343 -18.33 -17.90 0.79
C LEU A 343 -18.83 -19.16 0.04
N PRO A 344 -20.06 -19.65 0.30
CA PRO A 344 -20.60 -20.79 -0.42
C PRO A 344 -20.60 -20.57 -1.94
N ALA A 345 -20.20 -21.57 -2.71
CA ALA A 345 -20.07 -21.49 -4.17
C ALA A 345 -21.33 -21.01 -4.91
N LEU A 346 -22.52 -21.16 -4.32
CA LEU A 346 -23.79 -20.64 -4.85
C LEU A 346 -23.90 -19.12 -4.71
N LEU A 347 -23.37 -18.56 -3.61
CA LEU A 347 -23.37 -17.14 -3.27
C LEU A 347 -22.12 -16.40 -3.80
N GLU A 348 -21.07 -17.15 -4.18
CA GLU A 348 -19.91 -16.59 -4.88
C GLU A 348 -20.35 -15.90 -6.18
N THR A 349 -19.93 -14.65 -6.36
CA THR A 349 -19.98 -14.00 -7.66
C THR A 349 -18.98 -14.70 -8.57
N ARG A 350 -19.45 -15.51 -9.52
CA ARG A 350 -18.60 -15.80 -10.69
C ARG A 350 -18.49 -14.48 -11.44
N GLU A 351 -17.32 -13.85 -11.37
CA GLU A 351 -16.96 -12.86 -12.38
C GLU A 351 -17.28 -13.49 -13.73
N GLU A 352 -18.08 -12.78 -14.54
CA GLU A 352 -18.32 -13.16 -15.91
C GLU A 352 -16.95 -13.29 -16.59
N VAL A 353 -16.50 -14.52 -16.75
CA VAL A 353 -15.31 -14.86 -17.54
C VAL A 353 -15.47 -14.28 -18.95
N ALA A 354 -16.71 -14.04 -19.40
CA ALA A 354 -17.05 -13.36 -20.64
C ALA A 354 -16.81 -11.84 -20.61
N GLN A 355 -17.22 -11.08 -19.57
CA GLN A 355 -16.88 -9.65 -19.46
C GLN A 355 -15.39 -9.43 -19.17
N LYS A 356 -14.74 -10.37 -18.46
CA LYS A 356 -13.28 -10.40 -18.41
C LYS A 356 -12.65 -10.81 -19.73
N GLN A 357 -13.33 -11.49 -20.65
CA GLN A 357 -12.80 -11.82 -21.99
C GLN A 357 -12.99 -10.68 -23.00
N GLU A 358 -14.10 -9.95 -22.97
CA GLU A 358 -14.26 -8.72 -23.77
C GLU A 358 -13.41 -7.57 -23.23
N LYS A 359 -13.19 -7.48 -21.91
CA LYS A 359 -12.13 -6.63 -21.33
C LYS A 359 -10.73 -7.26 -21.35
N ALA A 360 -10.54 -8.56 -21.60
CA ALA A 360 -9.19 -9.15 -21.76
C ALA A 360 -8.60 -8.92 -23.14
N VAL A 361 -9.37 -8.33 -24.08
CA VAL A 361 -8.76 -7.64 -25.21
C VAL A 361 -8.09 -6.33 -24.75
N ALA A 362 -8.47 -5.78 -23.59
CA ALA A 362 -7.67 -4.85 -22.79
C ALA A 362 -6.87 -5.61 -21.70
N GLY A 363 -6.10 -6.62 -22.12
CA GLY A 363 -5.18 -7.36 -21.26
C GLY A 363 -3.89 -6.58 -20.97
N ASP A 364 -3.37 -6.70 -19.75
CA ASP A 364 -2.04 -6.24 -19.33
C ASP A 364 -1.74 -4.73 -19.47
N ASP A 365 -2.53 -3.85 -18.87
CA ASP A 365 -2.07 -2.45 -18.75
C ASP A 365 -0.84 -2.37 -17.83
N ILE A 366 0.09 -1.47 -18.15
CA ILE A 366 1.36 -1.32 -17.42
C ILE A 366 1.05 -0.79 -16.01
N VAL A 367 1.13 -1.67 -15.02
CA VAL A 367 0.90 -1.32 -13.60
C VAL A 367 2.12 -0.60 -13.03
N LEU A 368 1.89 0.59 -12.47
CA LEU A 368 2.89 1.33 -11.70
C LEU A 368 2.77 0.96 -10.22
N ILE A 369 3.90 0.70 -9.58
CA ILE A 369 3.97 0.50 -8.13
C ILE A 369 4.40 1.82 -7.49
N ASP A 370 3.57 2.32 -6.57
CA ASP A 370 3.83 3.55 -5.84
C ASP A 370 4.22 3.23 -4.40
N HIS A 371 5.52 3.26 -4.12
CA HIS A 371 6.07 3.16 -2.78
C HIS A 371 6.44 4.55 -2.25
N ALA A 372 5.79 5.01 -1.19
CA ALA A 372 5.94 6.39 -0.68
C ALA A 372 7.28 6.69 0.06
N TYR A 373 8.29 5.82 -0.06
CA TYR A 373 9.49 5.89 0.77
C TYR A 373 10.72 6.25 -0.06
N SER A 374 11.30 7.40 0.24
CA SER A 374 12.66 7.79 -0.15
C SER A 374 13.24 8.42 1.11
N ALA A 375 14.42 8.01 1.57
CA ALA A 375 14.98 8.47 2.84
C ALA A 375 16.52 8.49 2.81
N ASP A 376 17.15 9.44 3.51
CA ASP A 376 18.60 9.48 3.65
C ASP A 376 19.11 8.33 4.53
N ASP A 377 20.43 8.24 4.69
CA ASP A 377 21.13 7.26 5.52
C ASP A 377 20.74 7.31 7.01
N ARG A 378 19.98 8.32 7.43
CA ARG A 378 19.46 8.51 8.80
C ARG A 378 17.94 8.34 8.87
N GLY A 379 17.30 7.87 7.79
CA GLY A 379 15.86 7.64 7.73
C GLY A 379 15.01 8.90 7.55
N LYS A 380 15.62 10.06 7.22
CA LYS A 380 14.87 11.29 6.93
C LYS A 380 14.34 11.27 5.50
N LYS A 381 13.03 11.48 5.31
CA LYS A 381 12.40 11.48 3.99
C LYS A 381 13.11 12.39 2.99
N MET A 382 13.59 11.80 1.92
CA MET A 382 14.20 12.45 0.77
C MET A 382 13.10 12.88 -0.18
N ARG A 383 12.85 14.19 -0.22
CA ARG A 383 11.78 14.78 -1.01
C ARG A 383 12.23 14.92 -2.47
N MET A 384 11.77 14.02 -3.34
CA MET A 384 12.26 13.84 -4.71
C MET A 384 11.29 14.35 -5.77
N VAL A 385 11.84 14.72 -6.93
CA VAL A 385 11.09 15.23 -8.08
C VAL A 385 11.54 14.48 -9.33
N ALA A 386 10.60 13.94 -10.09
CA ALA A 386 10.90 13.43 -11.42
C ALA A 386 10.72 14.53 -12.46
N LEU A 387 11.76 14.75 -13.27
CA LEU A 387 11.75 15.65 -14.42
C LEU A 387 11.51 14.83 -15.70
N LEU A 388 10.39 15.03 -16.38
CA LEU A 388 9.97 14.18 -17.49
C LEU A 388 10.34 14.86 -18.81
N SER A 389 11.21 14.22 -19.60
CA SER A 389 11.80 14.83 -20.79
C SER A 389 10.76 15.29 -21.83
N GLY A 390 11.06 16.41 -22.48
CA GLY A 390 10.25 16.99 -23.54
C GLY A 390 10.76 16.70 -24.96
N GLN A 391 10.15 17.35 -25.96
CA GLN A 391 10.61 17.31 -27.35
C GLN A 391 11.99 17.97 -27.46
N GLY A 392 12.92 17.33 -28.16
CA GLY A 392 14.35 17.66 -28.20
C GLY A 392 15.24 16.66 -27.47
N ALA A 393 14.65 15.74 -26.69
CA ALA A 393 15.37 14.64 -26.04
C ALA A 393 15.61 13.42 -26.97
N GLN A 394 14.92 13.35 -28.10
CA GLN A 394 15.06 12.26 -29.07
C GLN A 394 16.41 12.30 -29.79
N ARG A 395 16.87 11.11 -30.20
CA ARG A 395 18.03 10.93 -31.07
C ARG A 395 17.90 9.60 -31.80
N SER A 396 18.61 9.44 -32.91
CA SER A 396 18.75 8.13 -33.55
C SER A 396 19.37 7.12 -32.59
N ARG A 397 18.97 5.85 -32.72
CA ARG A 397 19.40 4.72 -31.87
C ARG A 397 19.10 4.92 -30.38
N MET A 398 17.99 5.58 -30.03
CA MET A 398 17.58 5.74 -28.63
C MET A 398 16.87 4.49 -28.11
N MET A 399 17.06 4.18 -26.83
CA MET A 399 16.46 3.08 -26.07
C MET A 399 16.79 1.66 -26.57
N LYS A 400 17.61 1.52 -27.62
CA LYS A 400 17.90 0.22 -28.23
C LYS A 400 18.61 -0.72 -27.26
N GLU A 401 19.64 -0.24 -26.57
CA GLU A 401 20.41 -1.09 -25.66
C GLU A 401 19.56 -1.51 -24.46
N LEU A 402 18.77 -0.59 -23.92
CA LEU A 402 17.86 -0.87 -22.79
C LEU A 402 16.75 -1.84 -23.20
N PHE A 403 16.17 -1.69 -24.39
CA PHE A 403 15.20 -2.62 -24.95
C PHE A 403 15.77 -4.04 -25.09
N GLU A 404 17.03 -4.18 -25.50
CA GLU A 404 17.71 -5.47 -25.65
C GLU A 404 18.11 -6.10 -24.31
N LYS A 405 18.33 -5.30 -23.25
CA LYS A 405 18.88 -5.78 -21.97
C LYS A 405 17.88 -5.90 -20.83
N ASP A 406 16.84 -5.07 -20.79
CA ASP A 406 15.85 -5.07 -19.70
C ASP A 406 14.49 -5.57 -20.19
N ALA A 407 14.03 -6.70 -19.64
CA ALA A 407 12.81 -7.37 -20.07
C ALA A 407 11.52 -6.58 -19.78
N HIS A 408 11.51 -5.77 -18.72
CA HIS A 408 10.35 -4.96 -18.37
C HIS A 408 10.26 -3.72 -19.26
N ILE A 409 11.40 -3.06 -19.52
CA ILE A 409 11.47 -1.97 -20.51
C ILE A 409 11.00 -2.47 -21.87
N ARG A 410 11.47 -3.66 -22.30
CA ARG A 410 11.01 -4.30 -23.54
C ARG A 410 9.49 -4.46 -23.57
N LYS A 411 8.89 -5.07 -22.53
CA LYS A 411 7.44 -5.28 -22.43
C LYS A 411 6.66 -3.97 -22.64
N VAL A 412 7.06 -2.90 -21.96
CA VAL A 412 6.38 -1.59 -22.05
C VAL A 412 6.54 -0.99 -23.45
N MET A 413 7.74 -1.09 -24.03
CA MET A 413 8.02 -0.58 -25.37
C MET A 413 7.24 -1.34 -26.45
N GLU A 414 7.13 -2.66 -26.36
CA GLU A 414 6.32 -3.49 -27.26
C GLU A 414 4.83 -3.18 -27.13
N ALA A 415 4.33 -2.94 -25.91
CA ALA A 415 2.93 -2.53 -25.71
C ALA A 415 2.63 -1.18 -26.36
N GLY A 416 3.54 -0.20 -26.24
CA GLY A 416 3.39 1.10 -26.91
C GLY A 416 3.50 0.99 -28.43
N GLU A 417 4.39 0.14 -28.93
CA GLU A 417 4.55 -0.16 -30.35
C GLU A 417 3.25 -0.72 -30.95
N LEU A 418 2.60 -1.68 -30.29
CA LEU A 418 1.32 -2.24 -30.75
C LEU A 418 0.26 -1.16 -30.94
N ILE A 419 0.10 -0.27 -29.95
CA ILE A 419 -0.86 0.85 -30.02
C ILE A 419 -0.49 1.83 -31.14
N PHE A 420 0.80 2.12 -31.31
CA PHE A 420 1.26 3.03 -32.34
C PHE A 420 1.03 2.45 -33.74
N VAL A 421 1.40 1.21 -33.99
CA VAL A 421 1.22 0.51 -35.27
C VAL A 421 -0.27 0.39 -35.60
N GLU A 422 -1.12 0.08 -34.62
CA GLU A 422 -2.59 0.06 -34.80
C GLU A 422 -3.11 1.39 -35.34
N GLN A 423 -2.59 2.52 -34.86
CA GLN A 423 -3.04 3.85 -35.27
C GLN A 423 -2.34 4.40 -36.52
N ARG A 424 -1.12 3.92 -36.82
CA ARG A 424 -0.24 4.54 -37.84
C ARG A 424 0.08 3.66 -39.02
N GLY A 425 0.04 2.34 -38.87
CA GLY A 425 0.41 1.36 -39.89
C GLY A 425 1.92 1.24 -40.15
N TYR A 426 2.78 1.88 -39.34
CA TYR A 426 4.24 1.75 -39.41
C TYR A 426 4.86 1.75 -38.00
N SER A 427 6.11 1.28 -37.90
CA SER A 427 6.78 1.02 -36.62
C SER A 427 7.40 2.27 -36.00
N LEU A 428 7.13 2.53 -34.71
CA LEU A 428 7.80 3.56 -33.93
C LEU A 428 9.19 3.09 -33.49
N LEU A 429 9.30 1.83 -33.07
CA LEU A 429 10.57 1.22 -32.63
C LEU A 429 11.61 1.20 -33.75
N ASP A 430 11.23 0.92 -35.00
CA ASP A 430 12.16 0.96 -36.13
C ASP A 430 12.78 2.36 -36.30
N MET A 431 11.98 3.42 -36.11
CA MET A 431 12.49 4.80 -36.17
C MET A 431 13.36 5.13 -34.95
N MET A 432 12.99 4.66 -33.75
CA MET A 432 13.78 4.87 -32.53
C MET A 432 15.15 4.18 -32.61
N PHE A 433 15.21 2.96 -33.15
CA PHE A 433 16.41 2.14 -33.24
C PHE A 433 17.22 2.38 -34.51
N GLY A 434 16.58 2.92 -35.54
CA GLY A 434 17.18 3.23 -36.83
C GLY A 434 18.09 4.47 -36.82
N THR A 435 18.56 4.81 -38.01
CA THR A 435 19.38 6.00 -38.29
C THR A 435 18.64 7.06 -39.10
N ASP A 436 17.35 6.86 -39.35
CA ASP A 436 16.52 7.80 -40.10
C ASP A 436 16.20 9.05 -39.27
N ASP A 437 16.16 10.20 -39.95
CA ASP A 437 15.71 11.47 -39.39
C ASP A 437 14.19 11.55 -39.23
N ALA A 438 13.42 10.55 -39.71
CA ALA A 438 11.97 10.44 -39.52
C ALA A 438 11.52 10.59 -38.06
N ILE A 439 12.37 10.19 -37.09
CA ILE A 439 12.12 10.35 -35.65
C ILE A 439 12.02 11.83 -35.22
N ASN A 440 12.56 12.77 -36.00
CA ASN A 440 12.55 14.21 -35.73
C ASN A 440 11.23 14.90 -36.15
N SER A 441 10.35 14.21 -36.87
CA SER A 441 8.99 14.71 -37.14
C SER A 441 8.17 14.71 -35.85
N THR A 442 7.46 15.80 -35.57
CA THR A 442 6.64 15.97 -34.36
C THR A 442 5.68 14.80 -34.10
N GLN A 443 5.09 14.23 -35.15
CA GLN A 443 4.17 13.08 -35.07
C GLN A 443 4.83 11.82 -34.52
N ASN A 444 6.15 11.67 -34.70
CA ASN A 444 6.93 10.52 -34.28
C ASN A 444 7.71 10.84 -32.99
N THR A 445 8.24 12.06 -32.86
CA THR A 445 9.03 12.48 -31.71
C THR A 445 8.24 12.42 -30.41
N GLN A 446 7.01 12.97 -30.38
CA GLN A 446 6.24 13.06 -29.15
C GLN A 446 5.89 11.66 -28.58
N PRO A 447 5.36 10.72 -29.39
CA PRO A 447 5.18 9.33 -28.94
C PRO A 447 6.48 8.65 -28.53
N ALA A 448 7.59 8.84 -29.25
CA ALA A 448 8.88 8.22 -28.91
C ALA A 448 9.44 8.70 -27.57
N VAL A 449 9.36 10.00 -27.28
CA VAL A 449 9.81 10.57 -26.00
C VAL A 449 8.91 10.10 -24.85
N PHE A 450 7.59 10.07 -25.06
CA PHE A 450 6.64 9.50 -24.08
C PHE A 450 6.97 8.03 -23.80
N LEU A 451 7.06 7.19 -24.84
CA LEU A 451 7.28 5.75 -24.71
C LEU A 451 8.57 5.44 -23.96
N SER A 452 9.65 6.16 -24.29
CA SER A 452 10.95 6.02 -23.62
C SER A 452 10.85 6.36 -22.13
N SER A 453 10.26 7.50 -21.81
CA SER A 453 10.13 7.99 -20.44
C SER A 453 9.19 7.11 -19.61
N ALA A 454 8.10 6.63 -20.22
CA ALA A 454 7.14 5.71 -19.61
C ALA A 454 7.76 4.34 -19.31
N ALA A 455 8.55 3.77 -20.24
CA ALA A 455 9.23 2.49 -20.04
C ALA A 455 10.28 2.56 -18.92
N ILE A 456 11.11 3.61 -18.92
CA ILE A 456 12.09 3.86 -17.86
C ILE A 456 11.41 4.04 -16.51
N TYR A 457 10.40 4.93 -16.44
CA TYR A 457 9.69 5.19 -15.19
C TYR A 457 9.01 3.93 -14.67
N SER A 458 8.32 3.20 -15.53
CA SER A 458 7.66 1.95 -15.17
C SER A 458 8.66 0.95 -14.58
N ARG A 459 9.85 0.81 -15.18
CA ARG A 459 10.90 -0.06 -14.65
C ARG A 459 11.38 0.36 -13.25
N LEU A 460 11.63 1.65 -13.04
CA LEU A 460 12.08 2.20 -11.75
C LEU A 460 10.98 2.11 -10.68
N SER A 461 9.73 2.33 -11.08
CA SER A 461 8.55 2.19 -10.22
C SER A 461 8.40 0.76 -9.71
N GLN A 462 8.67 -0.26 -10.54
CA GLN A 462 8.72 -1.66 -10.08
C GLN A 462 9.74 -1.90 -8.96
N GLU A 463 10.77 -1.05 -8.86
CA GLU A 463 11.81 -1.14 -7.82
C GLU A 463 11.52 -0.26 -6.61
N GLY A 464 10.40 0.46 -6.58
CA GLY A 464 10.02 1.33 -5.47
C GLY A 464 10.07 2.83 -5.78
N PHE A 465 10.54 3.26 -6.94
CA PHE A 465 10.72 4.68 -7.19
C PHE A 465 9.38 5.43 -7.28
N SER A 466 9.10 6.27 -6.28
CA SER A 466 7.94 7.17 -6.28
C SER A 466 8.31 8.60 -5.85
N PRO A 467 8.42 9.55 -6.79
CA PRO A 467 8.78 10.93 -6.49
C PRO A 467 7.59 11.73 -5.91
N ASP A 468 7.82 12.73 -5.06
CA ASP A 468 6.75 13.60 -4.54
C ASP A 468 6.02 14.33 -5.67
N TYR A 469 6.78 14.88 -6.62
CA TYR A 469 6.26 15.66 -7.74
C TYR A 469 6.80 15.19 -9.09
N PHE A 470 5.99 15.40 -10.11
CA PHE A 470 6.34 15.27 -11.51
C PHE A 470 6.34 16.65 -12.16
N ILE A 471 7.46 17.01 -12.79
CA ILE A 471 7.57 18.21 -13.63
C ILE A 471 7.91 17.73 -15.04
N GLY A 472 6.93 17.73 -15.93
CA GLY A 472 7.16 17.44 -17.34
C GLY A 472 7.51 18.69 -18.13
N HIS A 473 8.36 18.57 -19.16
CA HIS A 473 8.63 19.70 -20.05
C HIS A 473 7.82 19.55 -21.34
N SER A 474 6.84 20.43 -21.56
CA SER A 474 5.92 20.40 -22.69
C SER A 474 5.21 19.03 -22.82
N VAL A 475 5.59 18.23 -23.81
CA VAL A 475 5.07 16.87 -24.00
C VAL A 475 5.29 15.97 -22.77
N GLY A 476 6.35 16.21 -21.99
CA GLY A 476 6.63 15.46 -20.76
C GLY A 476 5.54 15.59 -19.68
N GLU A 477 4.72 16.65 -19.72
CA GLU A 477 3.58 16.83 -18.81
C GLU A 477 2.48 15.78 -19.05
N TYR A 478 2.38 15.26 -20.27
CA TYR A 478 1.50 14.14 -20.60
C TYR A 478 2.07 12.81 -20.13
N THR A 479 3.40 12.65 -20.14
CA THR A 479 4.05 11.51 -19.49
C THR A 479 3.80 11.52 -17.98
N ALA A 480 3.79 12.70 -17.35
CA ALA A 480 3.45 12.83 -15.93
C ALA A 480 2.02 12.36 -15.60
N LEU A 481 1.06 12.46 -16.53
CA LEU A 481 -0.28 11.89 -16.35
C LEU A 481 -0.23 10.36 -16.18
N PHE A 482 0.58 9.68 -16.98
CA PHE A 482 0.81 8.24 -16.82
C PHE A 482 1.59 7.95 -15.53
N CYS A 483 2.75 8.58 -15.33
CA CYS A 483 3.64 8.30 -14.19
C CYS A 483 2.99 8.56 -12.83
N SER A 484 2.05 9.52 -12.73
CA SER A 484 1.28 9.78 -11.50
C SER A 484 0.13 8.80 -11.26
N GLY A 485 -0.22 7.98 -12.26
CA GLY A 485 -1.38 7.10 -12.26
C GLY A 485 -2.70 7.79 -12.62
N MET A 486 -2.68 9.03 -13.12
CA MET A 486 -3.90 9.73 -13.56
C MET A 486 -4.48 9.18 -14.85
N LEU A 487 -3.64 8.60 -15.72
CA LEU A 487 -4.04 7.88 -16.92
C LEU A 487 -3.41 6.49 -16.95
N CYS A 488 -4.16 5.53 -17.47
CA CYS A 488 -3.66 4.20 -17.81
C CYS A 488 -2.64 4.31 -18.97
N PHE A 489 -1.73 3.34 -19.14
CA PHE A 489 -0.66 3.46 -20.14
C PHE A 489 -1.23 3.56 -21.55
N ALA A 490 -2.23 2.72 -21.85
CA ALA A 490 -2.85 2.72 -23.17
C ALA A 490 -3.49 4.07 -23.52
N ASP A 491 -4.26 4.67 -22.62
CA ASP A 491 -4.91 5.97 -22.88
C ASP A 491 -3.91 7.11 -22.98
N ALA A 492 -2.83 7.09 -22.17
CA ALA A 492 -1.75 8.06 -22.28
C ALA A 492 -1.03 7.96 -23.63
N MET A 493 -0.77 6.75 -24.13
CA MET A 493 -0.17 6.52 -25.45
C MET A 493 -1.10 7.01 -26.58
N ARG A 494 -2.40 6.71 -26.51
CA ARG A 494 -3.36 7.22 -27.51
C ARG A 494 -3.47 8.74 -27.49
N LEU A 495 -3.49 9.33 -26.29
CA LEU A 495 -3.53 10.78 -26.10
C LEU A 495 -2.30 11.46 -26.69
N ILE A 496 -1.10 10.91 -26.50
CA ILE A 496 0.12 11.52 -27.02
C ILE A 496 0.21 11.44 -28.54
N ILE A 497 -0.22 10.32 -29.14
CA ILE A 497 -0.33 10.18 -30.60
C ILE A 497 -1.30 11.25 -31.14
N LYS A 498 -2.47 11.38 -30.51
CA LYS A 498 -3.48 12.36 -30.94
C LYS A 498 -3.00 13.80 -30.79
N ARG A 499 -2.34 14.15 -29.68
CA ARG A 499 -1.75 15.48 -29.48
C ARG A 499 -0.73 15.79 -30.59
N ALA A 500 0.14 14.84 -30.89
CA ALA A 500 1.18 15.00 -31.91
C ALA A 500 0.58 15.27 -33.30
N ASP A 501 -0.52 14.59 -33.65
CA ASP A 501 -1.26 14.83 -34.89
C ASP A 501 -1.86 16.21 -34.99
N LEU A 502 -2.65 16.59 -33.98
CA LEU A 502 -3.34 17.87 -33.98
C LEU A 502 -2.34 19.04 -34.09
N MET A 503 -1.20 18.91 -33.41
CA MET A 503 -0.12 19.89 -33.51
C MET A 503 0.51 19.89 -34.90
N TYR A 504 0.87 18.72 -35.46
CA TYR A 504 1.48 18.61 -36.77
C TYR A 504 0.58 19.11 -37.91
N GLU A 505 -0.70 18.74 -37.93
CA GLU A 505 -1.68 19.25 -38.90
C GLU A 505 -1.71 20.77 -38.94
N THR A 506 -1.60 21.41 -37.77
CA THR A 506 -1.59 22.87 -37.69
C THR A 506 -0.29 23.45 -38.25
N THR A 507 0.86 22.76 -38.10
CA THR A 507 2.13 23.20 -38.68
C THR A 507 2.12 23.21 -40.22
N LEU A 508 1.31 22.35 -40.85
CA LEU A 508 1.12 22.33 -42.30
C LEU A 508 0.36 23.57 -42.79
N LYS A 509 -0.58 24.06 -41.98
CA LYS A 509 -1.38 25.27 -42.29
C LYS A 509 -0.64 26.56 -41.98
N VAL A 510 0.10 26.58 -40.87
CA VAL A 510 0.85 27.74 -40.39
C VAL A 510 2.29 27.31 -40.12
N PRO A 511 3.18 27.38 -41.14
CA PRO A 511 4.59 27.06 -40.96
C PRO A 511 5.22 27.95 -39.89
N GLY A 512 5.73 27.30 -38.85
CA GLY A 512 6.35 27.96 -37.70
C GLY A 512 7.76 27.43 -37.42
N LYS A 513 8.52 28.20 -36.64
CA LYS A 513 9.85 27.81 -36.15
C LYS A 513 9.96 28.14 -34.67
N ILE A 514 10.87 27.44 -34.01
CA ILE A 514 11.27 27.67 -32.63
C ILE A 514 12.79 27.84 -32.54
N MET A 515 13.22 28.76 -31.70
CA MET A 515 14.63 29.04 -31.44
C MET A 515 14.85 29.36 -29.97
N VAL A 516 16.10 29.29 -29.54
CA VAL A 516 16.54 29.63 -28.20
C VAL A 516 17.36 30.91 -28.24
N VAL A 517 16.99 31.87 -27.41
CA VAL A 517 17.75 33.10 -27.14
C VAL A 517 18.51 32.89 -25.82
N PHE A 518 19.81 33.15 -25.81
CA PHE A 518 20.66 32.94 -24.63
C PHE A 518 20.61 34.13 -23.67
N LYS A 519 19.38 34.46 -23.25
CA LYS A 519 19.00 35.54 -22.34
C LYS A 519 17.83 35.09 -21.46
N ASN A 520 17.61 35.76 -20.33
CA ASN A 520 16.42 35.50 -19.50
C ASN A 520 15.13 36.01 -20.17
N GLU A 521 13.99 35.72 -19.54
CA GLU A 521 12.66 36.10 -20.03
C GLU A 521 12.54 37.60 -20.29
N LYS A 522 12.91 38.44 -19.31
CA LYS A 522 12.73 39.90 -19.37
C LYS A 522 13.57 40.54 -20.48
N GLU A 523 14.81 40.11 -20.62
CA GLU A 523 15.69 40.57 -21.71
C GLU A 523 15.18 40.10 -23.07
N THR A 524 14.72 38.86 -23.17
CA THR A 524 14.16 38.31 -24.41
C THR A 524 12.88 39.03 -24.81
N GLU A 525 11.99 39.32 -23.86
CA GLU A 525 10.77 40.10 -24.10
C GLU A 525 11.10 41.52 -24.58
N HIS A 526 12.10 42.17 -23.97
CA HIS A 526 12.59 43.47 -24.43
C HIS A 526 13.12 43.41 -25.87
N LEU A 527 13.88 42.38 -26.23
CA LEU A 527 14.40 42.18 -27.58
C LEU A 527 13.27 41.96 -28.60
N ILE A 528 12.24 41.18 -28.26
CA ILE A 528 11.06 40.98 -29.12
C ILE A 528 10.38 42.32 -29.37
N ARG A 529 10.09 43.10 -28.31
CA ARG A 529 9.47 44.42 -28.43
C ARG A 529 10.31 45.39 -29.28
N LYS A 530 11.64 45.41 -29.06
CA LYS A 530 12.57 46.26 -29.79
C LYS A 530 12.69 45.90 -31.27
N SER A 531 12.52 44.62 -31.62
CA SER A 531 12.57 44.16 -33.01
C SER A 531 11.40 44.66 -33.87
N ASN A 532 10.28 45.03 -33.23
CA ASN A 532 9.01 45.39 -33.87
C ASN A 532 8.47 44.30 -34.82
N ILE A 533 8.86 43.04 -34.61
CA ILE A 533 8.38 41.89 -35.39
C ILE A 533 7.18 41.30 -34.69
N SER A 534 6.06 41.23 -35.40
CA SER A 534 4.82 40.63 -34.90
C SER A 534 4.91 39.09 -34.86
N HIS A 535 4.07 38.43 -34.07
CA HIS A 535 3.90 36.96 -34.04
C HIS A 535 5.11 36.16 -33.54
N ILE A 536 5.92 36.76 -32.67
CA ILE A 536 6.96 36.07 -31.91
C ILE A 536 6.55 36.05 -30.44
N TYR A 537 6.55 34.85 -29.85
CA TYR A 537 6.10 34.62 -28.49
C TYR A 537 7.20 33.91 -27.70
N ILE A 538 7.30 34.23 -26.41
CA ILE A 538 8.09 33.42 -25.48
C ILE A 538 7.32 32.12 -25.23
N THR A 539 8.01 30.99 -25.38
CA THR A 539 7.37 29.66 -25.35
C THR A 539 7.91 28.75 -24.26
N ASN A 540 9.19 28.89 -23.88
CA ASN A 540 9.73 28.19 -22.72
C ASN A 540 10.66 29.11 -21.92
N LYS A 541 10.35 29.26 -20.63
CA LYS A 541 11.16 29.98 -19.65
C LYS A 541 12.02 28.95 -18.92
N ASN A 542 13.16 28.63 -19.52
CA ASN A 542 13.98 27.48 -19.10
C ASN A 542 14.94 27.82 -17.97
N SER A 543 15.61 28.97 -18.03
CA SER A 543 16.54 29.45 -16.99
C SER A 543 16.87 30.93 -17.17
N GLU A 544 17.67 31.47 -16.25
CA GLU A 544 18.17 32.85 -16.22
C GLU A 544 19.10 33.17 -17.38
N LYS A 545 19.51 32.15 -18.15
CA LYS A 545 20.39 32.29 -19.31
C LYS A 545 19.76 31.78 -20.60
N GLN A 546 18.54 31.27 -20.57
CA GLN A 546 17.95 30.61 -21.72
C GLN A 546 16.42 30.76 -21.78
N THR A 547 15.94 31.35 -22.86
CA THR A 547 14.51 31.49 -23.17
C THR A 547 14.24 30.98 -24.59
N ALA A 548 13.25 30.10 -24.75
CA ALA A 548 12.80 29.70 -26.08
C ALA A 548 11.71 30.66 -26.60
N VAL A 549 11.77 30.96 -27.89
CA VAL A 549 10.78 31.77 -28.59
C VAL A 549 10.29 31.03 -29.84
N SER A 550 9.03 31.20 -30.19
CA SER A 550 8.45 30.60 -31.39
C SER A 550 7.49 31.55 -32.07
N GLY A 551 7.30 31.33 -33.37
CA GLY A 551 6.48 32.19 -34.21
C GLY A 551 6.37 31.66 -35.64
N LYS A 552 5.78 32.47 -36.52
CA LYS A 552 5.76 32.19 -37.96
C LYS A 552 7.19 32.06 -38.48
N ALA A 553 7.42 31.15 -39.43
CA ALA A 553 8.76 30.84 -39.92
C ALA A 553 9.52 32.09 -40.42
N ASP A 554 8.86 32.94 -41.19
CA ASP A 554 9.46 34.17 -41.74
C ASP A 554 9.76 35.20 -40.64
N ASP A 555 8.91 35.31 -39.63
CA ASP A 555 9.09 36.25 -38.52
C ASP A 555 10.25 35.81 -37.62
N ILE A 556 10.42 34.51 -37.40
CA ILE A 556 11.60 33.96 -36.72
C ILE A 556 12.88 34.23 -37.49
N GLU A 557 12.89 34.11 -38.83
CA GLU A 557 14.08 34.42 -39.62
C GLU A 557 14.42 35.93 -39.56
N LYS A 558 13.42 36.82 -39.63
CA LYS A 558 13.62 38.26 -39.40
C LYS A 558 14.20 38.54 -38.01
N PHE A 559 13.73 37.83 -36.99
CA PHE A 559 14.22 38.00 -35.63
C PHE A 559 15.64 37.46 -35.44
N CYS A 560 15.99 36.37 -36.11
CA CYS A 560 17.37 35.89 -36.20
C CYS A 560 18.29 36.98 -36.78
N THR A 561 17.89 37.64 -37.87
CA THR A 561 18.64 38.76 -38.45
C THR A 561 18.79 39.92 -37.47
N PHE A 562 17.70 40.30 -36.78
CA PHE A 562 17.73 41.34 -35.75
C PHE A 562 18.68 40.98 -34.60
N LEU A 563 18.62 39.76 -34.07
CA LEU A 563 19.48 39.33 -32.97
C LEU A 563 20.96 39.31 -33.39
N THR A 564 21.27 38.91 -34.62
CA THR A 564 22.63 39.01 -35.18
C THR A 564 23.10 40.47 -35.19
N GLN A 565 22.25 41.42 -35.59
CA GLN A 565 22.59 42.86 -35.56
C GLN A 565 22.77 43.43 -34.15
N GLN A 566 22.12 42.82 -33.14
CA GLN A 566 22.27 43.19 -31.73
C GLN A 566 23.38 42.39 -31.02
N GLU A 567 24.15 41.58 -31.76
CA GLU A 567 25.20 40.70 -31.22
C GLU A 567 24.70 39.74 -30.12
N VAL A 568 23.42 39.36 -30.18
CA VAL A 568 22.81 38.42 -29.25
C VAL A 568 22.92 37.00 -29.79
N PHE A 569 23.52 36.11 -29.01
CA PHE A 569 23.64 34.70 -29.39
C PHE A 569 22.29 33.97 -29.33
N TYR A 570 22.03 33.17 -30.35
CA TYR A 570 20.83 32.36 -30.47
C TYR A 570 21.09 31.03 -31.19
N LYS A 571 20.17 30.08 -31.03
CA LYS A 571 20.21 28.79 -31.74
C LYS A 571 18.82 28.41 -32.25
N LYS A 572 18.70 28.17 -33.56
CA LYS A 572 17.49 27.57 -34.16
C LYS A 572 17.40 26.11 -33.76
N LEU A 573 16.21 25.65 -33.37
CA LEU A 573 15.98 24.24 -33.07
C LEU A 573 15.46 23.53 -34.32
N ASN A 574 15.81 22.24 -34.45
CA ASN A 574 15.33 21.41 -35.56
C ASN A 574 13.93 20.86 -35.26
N LEU A 575 12.97 21.76 -35.08
CA LEU A 575 11.58 21.45 -34.76
C LEU A 575 10.69 22.24 -35.71
N THR A 576 9.64 21.59 -36.23
CA THR A 576 8.67 22.21 -37.14
C THR A 576 7.46 22.71 -36.35
N GLY A 577 7.10 23.99 -36.50
CA GLY A 577 5.90 24.55 -35.87
C GLY A 577 6.17 25.65 -34.82
N ALA A 578 5.14 26.45 -34.57
CA ALA A 578 5.14 27.51 -33.56
C ALA A 578 4.49 27.02 -32.25
N PHE A 579 5.11 26.02 -31.61
CA PHE A 579 4.60 25.40 -30.39
C PHE A 579 4.43 26.40 -29.23
N HIS A 580 3.45 26.18 -28.36
CA HIS A 580 3.19 27.05 -27.20
C HIS A 580 2.85 28.50 -27.57
N THR A 581 2.24 28.70 -28.74
CA THR A 581 1.78 30.02 -29.19
C THR A 581 0.30 30.00 -29.54
N PRO A 582 -0.37 31.18 -29.57
CA PRO A 582 -1.76 31.28 -30.05
C PRO A 582 -1.97 30.76 -31.48
N LEU A 583 -0.90 30.57 -32.28
CA LEU A 583 -0.98 30.01 -33.63
C LEU A 583 -1.45 28.54 -33.64
N LEU A 584 -1.43 27.85 -32.49
CA LEU A 584 -1.95 26.49 -32.32
C LEU A 584 -3.37 26.43 -31.73
N LYS A 585 -4.14 27.53 -31.75
CA LYS A 585 -5.50 27.56 -31.21
C LYS A 585 -6.41 26.45 -31.77
N GLU A 586 -6.31 26.18 -33.07
CA GLU A 586 -7.10 25.10 -33.70
C GLU A 586 -6.77 23.73 -33.09
N ALA A 587 -5.49 23.42 -32.90
CA ALA A 587 -5.07 22.18 -32.24
C ALA A 587 -5.55 22.10 -30.79
N SER A 588 -5.58 23.24 -30.08
CA SER A 588 -5.97 23.33 -28.67
C SER A 588 -7.45 22.99 -28.51
N ASP A 589 -8.29 23.55 -29.38
CA ASP A 589 -9.74 23.31 -29.37
C ASP A 589 -10.08 21.86 -29.71
N LYS A 590 -9.41 21.28 -30.72
CA LYS A 590 -9.58 19.87 -31.08
C LYS A 590 -9.07 18.93 -29.99
N LEU A 591 -7.96 19.27 -29.32
CA LEU A 591 -7.41 18.47 -28.23
C LEU A 591 -8.35 18.48 -27.03
N ARG A 592 -8.99 19.61 -26.73
CA ARG A 592 -9.99 19.70 -25.66
C ARG A 592 -11.17 18.75 -25.90
N GLN A 593 -11.66 18.69 -27.14
CA GLN A 593 -12.73 17.78 -27.53
C GLN A 593 -12.31 16.31 -27.39
N TYR A 594 -11.09 15.97 -27.78
CA TYR A 594 -10.56 14.61 -27.61
C TYR A 594 -10.35 14.25 -26.14
N LEU A 595 -9.91 15.19 -25.30
CA LEU A 595 -9.76 14.97 -23.87
C LEU A 595 -11.09 14.61 -23.19
N ASP A 596 -12.24 15.02 -23.73
CA ASP A 596 -13.56 14.57 -23.21
C ASP A 596 -13.81 13.08 -23.40
N THR A 597 -13.19 12.45 -24.39
CA THR A 597 -13.34 11.00 -24.63
C THR A 597 -12.41 10.16 -23.75
N ILE A 598 -11.45 10.78 -23.05
CA ILE A 598 -10.48 10.10 -22.19
C ILE A 598 -10.96 10.12 -20.72
N THR A 599 -10.83 8.97 -20.06
CA THR A 599 -11.17 8.81 -18.65
C THR A 599 -9.93 9.05 -17.78
N PHE A 600 -10.04 9.98 -16.82
CA PHE A 600 -8.98 10.30 -15.87
C PHE A 600 -9.32 9.65 -14.52
N ASN A 601 -8.32 9.11 -13.82
CA ASN A 601 -8.51 8.56 -12.47
C ASN A 601 -8.77 9.69 -11.45
N ASP A 602 -9.52 9.41 -10.38
CA ASP A 602 -9.96 10.40 -9.36
C ASP A 602 -8.94 10.73 -8.28
N THR A 603 -7.67 10.36 -8.47
CA THR A 603 -6.65 10.51 -7.42
C THR A 603 -5.40 11.21 -7.95
N ARG A 604 -4.64 11.82 -7.03
CA ARG A 604 -3.23 12.23 -7.21
C ARG A 604 -2.96 13.43 -8.12
N PHE A 605 -3.98 14.26 -8.43
CA PHE A 605 -3.82 15.52 -9.17
C PHE A 605 -2.69 16.40 -8.62
N GLY A 606 -2.59 16.52 -7.29
CA GLY A 606 -1.61 17.38 -6.62
C GLY A 606 -0.14 17.06 -6.89
N ARG A 607 0.20 15.91 -7.49
CA ARG A 607 1.60 15.50 -7.73
C ARG A 607 2.17 16.02 -9.05
N ILE A 608 1.37 16.55 -9.96
CA ILE A 608 1.86 17.10 -11.23
C ILE A 608 1.95 18.62 -11.12
N ILE A 609 3.10 19.19 -11.47
CA ILE A 609 3.28 20.62 -11.56
C ILE A 609 2.99 21.08 -12.99
N SER A 610 2.02 21.97 -13.11
CA SER A 610 1.54 22.50 -14.37
C SER A 610 2.61 23.31 -15.09
N ASN A 611 2.76 23.07 -16.39
CA ASN A 611 3.65 23.85 -17.24
C ASN A 611 3.24 25.31 -17.36
N SER A 612 1.94 25.63 -17.30
CA SER A 612 1.45 26.99 -17.49
C SER A 612 1.28 27.78 -16.19
N HIS A 613 1.07 27.09 -15.06
CA HIS A 613 0.86 27.75 -13.75
C HIS A 613 2.06 27.64 -12.81
N ALA A 614 3.02 26.74 -13.06
CA ALA A 614 4.12 26.41 -12.15
C ALA A 614 3.64 26.00 -10.73
N SER A 615 2.44 25.45 -10.64
CA SER A 615 1.80 24.98 -9.41
C SER A 615 1.19 23.61 -9.62
N ALA A 616 0.77 22.95 -8.55
CA ALA A 616 0.03 21.68 -8.63
C ALA A 616 -1.21 21.81 -9.54
N TYR A 617 -1.60 20.70 -10.17
CA TYR A 617 -2.81 20.65 -10.99
C TYR A 617 -4.07 21.01 -10.21
N PRO A 618 -5.12 21.52 -10.91
CA PRO A 618 -6.46 21.67 -10.36
C PRO A 618 -7.04 20.37 -9.79
N GLU A 619 -7.94 20.50 -8.82
CA GLU A 619 -8.56 19.36 -8.14
C GLU A 619 -9.68 18.67 -8.95
N THR A 620 -10.15 19.27 -10.05
CA THR A 620 -11.26 18.70 -10.86
C THR A 620 -10.78 18.22 -12.22
N ARG A 621 -11.36 17.11 -12.70
CA ARG A 621 -11.07 16.54 -14.04
C ARG A 621 -11.34 17.53 -15.17
N ALA A 622 -12.41 18.31 -15.07
CA ALA A 622 -12.78 19.29 -16.08
C ALA A 622 -11.69 20.37 -16.20
N ASP A 623 -11.23 20.89 -15.06
CA ASP A 623 -10.18 21.91 -15.03
C ASP A 623 -8.82 21.37 -15.50
N VAL A 624 -8.51 20.09 -15.22
CA VAL A 624 -7.31 19.42 -15.75
C VAL A 624 -7.38 19.31 -17.28
N LYS A 625 -8.52 18.87 -17.84
CA LYS A 625 -8.71 18.76 -19.30
C LYS A 625 -8.60 20.13 -19.98
N ASP A 626 -9.18 21.15 -19.37
CA ASP A 626 -9.05 22.55 -19.78
C ASP A 626 -7.60 23.02 -19.75
N LEU A 627 -6.87 22.73 -18.68
CA LEU A 627 -5.46 23.09 -18.50
C LEU A 627 -4.58 22.43 -19.56
N LEU A 628 -4.74 21.13 -19.80
CA LEU A 628 -3.98 20.37 -20.80
C LEU A 628 -4.22 20.89 -22.22
N ALA A 629 -5.48 21.20 -22.55
CA ALA A 629 -5.81 21.79 -23.85
C ALA A 629 -5.18 23.19 -24.01
N ARG A 630 -5.23 24.03 -22.97
CA ARG A 630 -4.59 25.36 -22.97
C ARG A 630 -3.07 25.29 -22.98
N GLN A 631 -2.47 24.22 -22.45
CA GLN A 631 -1.02 24.07 -22.36
C GLN A 631 -0.32 24.22 -23.72
N ILE A 632 -0.90 23.67 -24.79
CA ILE A 632 -0.24 23.66 -26.10
C ILE A 632 -0.13 25.06 -26.73
N ILE A 633 -0.88 26.03 -26.21
CA ILE A 633 -0.86 27.45 -26.62
C ILE A 633 -0.31 28.37 -25.53
N SER A 634 0.16 27.82 -24.41
CA SER A 634 0.67 28.57 -23.26
C SER A 634 2.18 28.35 -23.09
N PRO A 635 2.94 29.36 -22.62
CA PRO A 635 4.35 29.19 -22.31
C PRO A 635 4.59 28.12 -21.23
N VAL A 636 5.76 27.48 -21.27
CA VAL A 636 6.23 26.53 -20.26
C VAL A 636 7.07 27.25 -19.21
N GLU A 637 6.56 27.32 -17.98
CA GLU A 637 7.13 27.92 -16.78
C GLU A 637 8.12 26.96 -16.06
N PHE A 638 9.12 26.42 -16.79
CA PHE A 638 10.02 25.41 -16.24
C PHE A 638 10.86 25.95 -15.06
N MET A 639 11.47 27.12 -15.22
CA MET A 639 12.27 27.76 -14.16
C MET A 639 11.44 27.98 -12.89
N LYS A 640 10.23 28.53 -13.05
CA LYS A 640 9.35 28.80 -11.91
C LYS A 640 8.83 27.53 -11.24
N SER A 641 8.59 26.47 -12.02
CA SER A 641 8.21 25.15 -11.49
C SER A 641 9.29 24.56 -10.59
N ILE A 642 10.56 24.68 -11.00
CA ILE A 642 11.71 24.24 -10.21
C ILE A 642 11.84 25.07 -8.92
N GLU A 643 11.78 26.40 -9.02
CA GLU A 643 11.85 27.30 -7.85
C GLU A 643 10.77 26.97 -6.81
N ASN A 644 9.51 26.89 -7.23
CA ASN A 644 8.38 26.65 -6.33
C ASN A 644 8.47 25.28 -5.63
N VAL A 645 8.90 24.25 -6.37
CA VAL A 645 9.07 22.91 -5.79
C VAL A 645 10.28 22.87 -4.83
N TYR A 646 11.37 23.55 -5.17
CA TYR A 646 12.54 23.67 -4.31
C TYR A 646 12.20 24.38 -2.99
N GLU A 647 11.49 25.50 -3.04
CA GLU A 647 11.00 26.24 -1.86
C GLU A 647 10.11 25.38 -0.95
N SER A 648 9.42 24.38 -1.50
CA SER A 648 8.63 23.42 -0.72
C SER A 648 9.47 22.30 -0.06
N GLY A 649 10.80 22.38 -0.16
CA GLY A 649 11.76 21.48 0.47
C GLY A 649 12.13 20.24 -0.34
N ARG A 650 11.84 20.20 -1.66
CA ARG A 650 12.25 19.11 -2.56
C ARG A 650 13.59 19.46 -3.19
N THR A 651 14.62 18.68 -2.87
CA THR A 651 16.01 19.00 -3.23
C THR A 651 16.67 17.96 -4.14
N HIS A 652 15.94 16.93 -4.59
CA HIS A 652 16.47 15.88 -5.46
C HIS A 652 15.69 15.84 -6.77
N PHE A 653 16.37 16.03 -7.90
CA PHE A 653 15.76 16.11 -9.23
C PHE A 653 16.28 15.00 -10.14
N ILE A 654 15.40 14.08 -10.53
CA ILE A 654 15.73 12.89 -11.31
C ILE A 654 15.13 13.04 -12.71
N GLU A 655 15.96 13.22 -13.74
CA GLU A 655 15.46 13.27 -15.11
C GLU A 655 15.18 11.86 -15.62
N ILE A 656 13.92 11.66 -16.01
CA ILE A 656 13.38 10.43 -16.56
C ILE A 656 13.04 10.66 -18.03
N GLY A 657 13.81 10.00 -18.90
CA GLY A 657 13.67 10.08 -20.34
C GLY A 657 14.96 9.68 -21.07
N PRO A 658 15.01 9.87 -22.41
CA PRO A 658 16.10 9.38 -23.25
C PRO A 658 17.32 10.32 -23.30
N SER A 659 17.39 11.35 -22.44
CA SER A 659 18.43 12.38 -22.48
C SER A 659 18.73 13.01 -21.11
N ARG A 660 19.69 13.95 -21.09
CA ARG A 660 20.05 14.81 -19.95
C ARG A 660 19.69 16.29 -20.15
N LEU A 661 18.66 16.56 -20.95
CA LEU A 661 18.32 17.91 -21.38
C LEU A 661 17.89 18.77 -20.19
N LEU A 662 16.97 18.28 -19.36
CA LEU A 662 16.38 19.04 -18.26
C LEU A 662 17.38 19.28 -17.12
N VAL A 663 18.26 18.32 -16.81
CA VAL A 663 19.35 18.53 -15.84
C VAL A 663 20.32 19.61 -16.31
N ASN A 664 20.56 19.76 -17.62
CA ASN A 664 21.39 20.86 -18.12
C ASN A 664 20.69 22.22 -18.01
N LEU A 665 19.36 22.27 -18.09
CA LEU A 665 18.59 23.48 -17.81
C LEU A 665 18.64 23.81 -16.32
N LEU A 666 18.41 22.82 -15.46
CA LEU A 666 18.45 22.92 -14.00
C LEU A 666 19.77 23.53 -13.48
N LYS A 667 20.91 23.14 -14.06
CA LYS A 667 22.24 23.72 -13.73
C LYS A 667 22.35 25.23 -13.90
N ASN A 668 21.47 25.82 -14.69
CA ASN A 668 21.46 27.25 -14.96
C ASN A 668 20.38 27.98 -14.15
N ILE A 669 19.66 27.28 -13.25
CA ILE A 669 18.67 27.85 -12.33
C ILE A 669 19.32 28.11 -10.98
N ASN A 670 19.18 29.33 -10.47
CA ASN A 670 19.79 29.79 -9.21
C ASN A 670 18.96 29.37 -7.99
N ILE A 671 18.96 28.07 -7.72
CA ILE A 671 18.50 27.46 -6.47
C ILE A 671 19.70 27.02 -5.62
N GLY A 672 19.49 26.72 -4.33
CA GLY A 672 20.57 26.31 -3.42
C GLY A 672 21.15 24.93 -3.74
N GLU A 673 21.64 24.20 -2.74
CA GLU A 673 22.16 22.84 -2.97
C GLU A 673 21.03 21.86 -3.34
N TYR A 674 21.29 21.00 -4.33
CA TYR A 674 20.38 19.95 -4.78
C TYR A 674 21.14 18.74 -5.33
N GLY A 675 20.51 17.57 -5.25
CA GLY A 675 20.96 16.34 -5.89
C GLY A 675 20.34 16.14 -7.26
N THR A 676 21.07 15.53 -8.20
CA THR A 676 20.53 15.18 -9.53
C THR A 676 20.97 13.83 -10.03
N SER A 677 20.11 13.19 -10.82
CA SER A 677 20.46 12.01 -11.59
C SER A 677 19.73 12.00 -12.95
N VAL A 678 20.25 11.24 -13.91
CA VAL A 678 19.69 11.13 -15.28
C VAL A 678 19.51 9.65 -15.63
N SER A 679 18.33 9.26 -16.11
CA SER A 679 18.07 7.87 -16.47
C SER A 679 18.80 7.39 -17.71
N VAL A 680 18.97 8.26 -18.72
CA VAL A 680 19.70 7.95 -19.95
C VAL A 680 20.58 9.12 -20.33
N ASP A 681 21.83 8.81 -20.67
CA ASP A 681 22.77 9.76 -21.22
C ASP A 681 23.50 9.21 -22.45
N ALA A 682 23.39 9.95 -23.56
CA ALA A 682 24.02 9.58 -24.82
C ALA A 682 25.56 9.54 -24.77
N LYS A 683 26.21 10.33 -23.90
CA LYS A 683 27.68 10.33 -23.79
C LYS A 683 28.20 9.18 -22.95
N LEU A 684 27.47 8.79 -21.90
CA LEU A 684 27.83 7.69 -21.01
C LEU A 684 27.42 6.32 -21.57
N GLY A 685 26.38 6.28 -22.42
CA GLY A 685 25.72 5.05 -22.90
C GLY A 685 24.48 4.74 -22.07
N GLU A 686 23.47 4.10 -22.69
CA GLU A 686 22.13 3.92 -22.09
C GLU A 686 22.19 3.03 -20.85
N ILE A 687 22.86 1.88 -20.96
CA ILE A 687 22.97 0.92 -19.85
C ILE A 687 23.72 1.55 -18.66
N LYS A 688 24.90 2.13 -18.92
CA LYS A 688 25.75 2.70 -17.86
C LYS A 688 25.07 3.85 -17.13
N SER A 689 24.34 4.70 -17.85
CA SER A 689 23.62 5.82 -17.24
C SER A 689 22.40 5.36 -16.45
N PHE A 690 21.67 4.36 -16.95
CA PHE A 690 20.54 3.77 -16.23
C PHE A 690 20.99 3.07 -14.94
N GLU A 691 22.09 2.31 -14.98
CA GLU A 691 22.69 1.70 -13.79
C GLU A 691 23.19 2.74 -12.79
N ALA A 692 23.81 3.82 -13.26
CA ALA A 692 24.23 4.93 -12.40
C ALA A 692 23.02 5.64 -11.75
N CYS A 693 21.92 5.78 -12.49
CA CYS A 693 20.67 6.33 -11.97
C CYS A 693 20.06 5.43 -10.89
N ARG A 694 19.96 4.13 -11.16
CA ARG A 694 19.51 3.13 -10.18
C ARG A 694 20.39 3.14 -8.95
N LYS A 695 21.71 3.18 -9.11
CA LYS A 695 22.65 3.29 -7.97
C LYS A 695 22.37 4.53 -7.13
N TYR A 696 22.23 5.70 -7.76
CA TYR A 696 21.89 6.94 -7.05
C TYR A 696 20.58 6.83 -6.26
N LEU A 697 19.54 6.24 -6.87
CA LEU A 697 18.25 6.04 -6.20
C LEU A 697 18.35 5.02 -5.06
N LYS A 698 19.16 3.97 -5.21
CA LYS A 698 19.42 2.97 -4.17
C LYS A 698 20.15 3.60 -2.98
N ASP A 699 21.17 4.42 -3.25
CA ASP A 699 21.93 5.16 -2.22
C ASP A 699 21.02 6.15 -1.45
N CYS A 700 19.88 6.54 -2.03
CA CYS A 700 18.86 7.39 -1.40
C CYS A 700 17.65 6.61 -0.85
N ASN A 701 17.76 5.28 -0.69
CA ASN A 701 16.67 4.38 -0.26
C ASN A 701 15.35 4.59 -1.03
N SER A 702 15.45 4.94 -2.31
CA SER A 702 14.31 5.28 -3.19
C SER A 702 13.97 4.14 -4.16
N ILE A 703 14.88 3.17 -4.31
CA ILE A 703 14.61 1.88 -4.93
C ILE A 703 15.21 0.76 -4.07
N PHE A 704 14.63 -0.44 -4.16
CA PHE A 704 15.01 -1.61 -3.39
C PHE A 704 15.41 -2.75 -4.32
N GLU A 705 16.25 -3.66 -3.82
CA GLU A 705 16.50 -4.92 -4.53
C GLU A 705 15.22 -5.76 -4.51
N THR A 706 14.45 -5.66 -5.58
CA THR A 706 13.45 -6.66 -5.89
C THR A 706 14.19 -7.96 -6.19
N LYS A 707 13.81 -9.08 -5.56
CA LYS A 707 14.20 -10.41 -6.07
C LYS A 707 13.93 -10.39 -7.58
N PRO A 708 14.87 -10.83 -8.44
CA PRO A 708 14.56 -10.95 -9.85
C PRO A 708 13.27 -11.74 -9.92
N VAL A 709 12.21 -11.12 -10.42
CA VAL A 709 11.04 -11.87 -10.85
C VAL A 709 11.66 -12.87 -11.79
N ALA A 710 11.68 -14.15 -11.39
CA ALA A 710 12.14 -15.21 -12.27
C ALA A 710 11.49 -14.88 -13.59
N ALA A 711 12.31 -14.65 -14.64
CA ALA A 711 11.76 -14.35 -15.94
C ALA A 711 10.65 -15.38 -16.10
N LEU A 712 9.42 -14.89 -16.19
CA LEU A 712 8.36 -15.76 -16.63
C LEU A 712 8.84 -16.08 -18.03
N GLU A 713 9.55 -17.21 -18.16
CA GLU A 713 9.38 -18.08 -19.28
C GLU A 713 7.91 -18.55 -19.22
N THR A 714 6.99 -17.60 -19.35
CA THR A 714 6.01 -17.73 -20.40
C THR A 714 6.82 -17.78 -21.69
N LYS A 715 7.38 -18.97 -21.98
CA LYS A 715 6.94 -19.60 -23.20
C LYS A 715 5.42 -19.48 -23.12
N LEU A 716 4.89 -18.50 -23.85
CA LEU A 716 3.65 -18.72 -24.55
C LEU A 716 3.89 -19.97 -25.40
N THR A 717 3.89 -21.15 -24.78
CA THR A 717 2.93 -22.13 -25.26
C THR A 717 1.62 -21.42 -24.97
N PRO A 718 0.96 -20.85 -25.99
CA PRO A 718 -0.45 -20.55 -25.79
C PRO A 718 -0.99 -21.81 -25.12
N LYS A 719 -1.62 -21.65 -23.94
CA LYS A 719 -2.74 -22.55 -23.67
C LYS A 719 -3.45 -22.58 -25.00
N PRO A 720 -3.62 -23.75 -25.65
CA PRO A 720 -4.37 -23.77 -26.88
C PRO A 720 -5.57 -22.91 -26.57
N PHE A 721 -5.73 -21.82 -27.31
CA PHE A 721 -7.03 -21.16 -27.35
C PHE A 721 -7.96 -22.36 -27.43
N GLU A 722 -8.88 -22.52 -26.47
CA GLU A 722 -10.04 -23.35 -26.80
C GLU A 722 -10.48 -22.74 -28.12
N GLU A 723 -10.18 -23.45 -29.22
CA GLU A 723 -10.36 -22.93 -30.56
C GLU A 723 -11.80 -22.51 -30.51
N LEU A 724 -12.06 -21.20 -30.64
CA LEU A 724 -13.43 -20.72 -30.66
C LEU A 724 -14.12 -21.61 -31.69
N PRO A 725 -15.10 -22.42 -31.28
CA PRO A 725 -15.57 -23.54 -32.08
C PRO A 725 -15.92 -22.98 -33.46
N LYS A 726 -15.29 -23.51 -34.50
CA LYS A 726 -15.26 -22.89 -35.84
C LYS A 726 -16.69 -22.62 -36.29
N ILE A 727 -17.09 -21.36 -36.22
CA ILE A 727 -18.43 -20.95 -36.57
C ILE A 727 -18.55 -21.06 -38.08
N LYS A 728 -19.36 -22.00 -38.56
CA LYS A 728 -19.62 -22.19 -39.99
C LYS A 728 -20.61 -21.13 -40.44
N MET A 729 -20.09 -20.07 -41.05
CA MET A 729 -20.91 -19.05 -41.69
C MET A 729 -21.71 -19.68 -42.84
N SER A 730 -22.98 -19.33 -42.94
CA SER A 730 -23.94 -19.89 -43.91
C SER A 730 -24.76 -18.76 -44.53
N GLU A 731 -25.30 -18.97 -45.73
CA GLU A 731 -26.01 -17.92 -46.49
C GLU A 731 -27.29 -17.42 -45.80
N ASN A 732 -27.89 -18.22 -44.91
CA ASN A 732 -29.06 -17.82 -44.13
C ASN A 732 -29.02 -18.36 -42.69
N PHE A 733 -29.86 -17.78 -41.82
CA PHE A 733 -29.86 -18.04 -40.38
C PHE A 733 -30.24 -19.49 -40.00
N GLU A 734 -31.16 -20.12 -40.74
CA GLU A 734 -31.57 -21.51 -40.47
C GLU A 734 -30.42 -22.50 -40.78
N SER A 735 -29.75 -22.32 -41.91
CA SER A 735 -28.58 -23.13 -42.25
C SER A 735 -27.39 -22.83 -41.33
N PHE A 736 -27.23 -21.60 -40.85
CA PHE A 736 -26.26 -21.25 -39.79
C PHE A 736 -26.54 -22.01 -38.50
N LYS A 737 -27.80 -22.06 -38.05
CA LYS A 737 -28.19 -22.77 -36.82
C LYS A 737 -27.94 -24.27 -36.92
N GLN A 738 -28.33 -24.91 -38.03
CA GLN A 738 -28.03 -26.32 -38.29
C GLN A 738 -26.53 -26.62 -38.32
N ASN A 739 -25.74 -25.78 -38.99
CA ASN A 739 -24.30 -25.99 -39.14
C ASN A 739 -23.51 -25.75 -37.85
N ASN A 740 -24.11 -25.12 -36.85
CA ASN A 740 -23.51 -24.79 -35.56
C ASN A 740 -24.34 -25.30 -34.36
N GLN A 741 -25.22 -26.27 -34.56
CA GLN A 741 -26.24 -26.70 -33.58
C GLN A 741 -25.65 -27.07 -32.21
N GLU A 742 -24.58 -27.87 -32.17
CA GLU A 742 -23.92 -28.25 -30.91
C GLU A 742 -23.35 -27.04 -30.14
N LEU A 743 -22.80 -26.06 -30.87
CA LEU A 743 -22.26 -24.84 -30.27
C LEU A 743 -23.37 -23.97 -29.71
N VAL A 744 -24.44 -23.77 -30.48
CA VAL A 744 -25.62 -23.02 -30.06
C VAL A 744 -26.24 -23.67 -28.82
N ASP A 745 -26.37 -24.99 -28.79
CA ASP A 745 -26.92 -25.73 -27.64
C ASP A 745 -26.01 -25.61 -26.41
N GLN A 746 -24.68 -25.64 -26.57
CA GLN A 746 -23.75 -25.42 -25.46
C GLN A 746 -23.81 -24.00 -24.90
N ILE A 747 -23.92 -22.98 -25.76
CA ILE A 747 -24.06 -21.57 -25.35
C ILE A 747 -25.40 -21.37 -24.63
N LEU A 748 -26.50 -21.82 -25.23
CA LEU A 748 -27.84 -21.76 -24.64
C LEU A 748 -27.92 -22.52 -23.32
N TYR A 749 -27.25 -23.66 -23.19
CA TYR A 749 -27.18 -24.40 -21.93
C TYR A 749 -26.39 -23.64 -20.86
N LYS A 750 -25.25 -23.02 -21.21
CA LYS A 750 -24.50 -22.15 -20.29
C LYS A 750 -25.33 -20.94 -19.85
N GLU A 751 -26.06 -20.32 -20.77
CA GLU A 751 -26.91 -19.16 -20.52
C GLU A 751 -28.14 -19.52 -19.68
N TYR A 752 -28.78 -20.65 -19.96
CA TYR A 752 -29.86 -21.22 -19.14
C TYR A 752 -29.40 -21.53 -17.71
N MET A 753 -28.22 -22.15 -17.54
CA MET A 753 -27.66 -22.43 -16.21
C MET A 753 -27.29 -21.15 -15.47
N HIS A 754 -26.84 -20.11 -16.17
CA HIS A 754 -26.60 -18.78 -15.62
C HIS A 754 -27.90 -18.12 -15.14
N GLN A 755 -28.93 -18.05 -15.99
CA GLN A 755 -30.26 -17.50 -15.63
C GLN A 755 -30.92 -18.26 -14.48
N LYS A 756 -30.88 -19.59 -14.49
CA LYS A 756 -31.46 -20.42 -13.42
C LYS A 756 -30.77 -20.16 -12.08
N ARG A 757 -29.46 -19.96 -12.09
CA ARG A 757 -28.69 -19.60 -10.90
C ARG A 757 -29.00 -18.18 -10.42
N GLN A 758 -29.05 -17.21 -11.33
CA GLN A 758 -29.38 -15.82 -10.97
C GLN A 758 -30.77 -15.75 -10.34
N THR A 759 -31.75 -16.42 -10.94
CA THR A 759 -33.11 -16.54 -10.40
C THR A 759 -33.13 -17.19 -9.02
N ALA A 760 -32.26 -18.19 -8.77
CA ALA A 760 -32.14 -18.82 -7.46
C ALA A 760 -31.51 -17.87 -6.41
N ILE A 761 -30.48 -17.10 -6.78
CA ILE A 761 -29.88 -16.08 -5.91
C ILE A 761 -30.90 -14.98 -5.60
N ASP A 762 -31.62 -14.48 -6.60
CA ASP A 762 -32.64 -13.46 -6.43
C ASP A 762 -33.78 -13.95 -5.52
N ALA A 763 -34.15 -15.24 -5.61
CA ALA A 763 -35.13 -15.85 -4.71
C ALA A 763 -34.59 -15.95 -3.27
N ILE A 764 -33.34 -16.38 -3.09
CA ILE A 764 -32.66 -16.42 -1.78
C ILE A 764 -32.67 -15.03 -1.14
N GLU A 765 -32.32 -13.98 -1.89
CA GLU A 765 -32.30 -12.61 -1.40
C GLU A 765 -33.70 -12.06 -1.12
N ARG A 766 -34.67 -12.29 -2.00
CA ARG A 766 -36.06 -11.82 -1.86
C ARG A 766 -36.71 -12.34 -0.58
N TYR A 767 -36.39 -13.57 -0.19
CA TYR A 767 -36.94 -14.21 1.00
C TYR A 767 -35.98 -14.20 2.21
N ASP A 768 -34.85 -13.48 2.12
CA ASP A 768 -33.82 -13.35 3.17
C ASP A 768 -33.26 -14.71 3.64
N PHE A 769 -33.24 -15.72 2.76
CA PHE A 769 -32.62 -17.01 3.04
C PHE A 769 -31.09 -16.83 3.03
N ASP A 770 -30.39 -17.26 4.08
CA ASP A 770 -28.90 -17.27 4.15
C ASP A 770 -28.16 -15.93 3.94
N THR A 771 -28.85 -14.80 3.73
CA THR A 771 -28.25 -13.47 3.48
C THR A 771 -27.74 -12.77 4.74
N GLN A 772 -28.07 -13.31 5.92
CA GLN A 772 -27.65 -12.83 7.24
C GLN A 772 -26.27 -13.39 7.68
N ARG A 773 -25.62 -14.17 6.80
CA ARG A 773 -24.25 -14.66 7.04
C ARG A 773 -23.28 -13.50 7.21
N ILE A 774 -22.37 -13.64 8.18
CA ILE A 774 -21.39 -12.61 8.51
C ILE A 774 -20.16 -12.81 7.62
N VAL A 775 -19.88 -11.79 6.83
CA VAL A 775 -18.79 -11.79 5.84
C VAL A 775 -17.76 -10.73 6.19
N ILE A 776 -16.54 -10.96 5.76
CA ILE A 776 -15.43 -10.01 5.81
C ILE A 776 -15.18 -9.51 4.40
N SER A 777 -15.20 -8.19 4.21
CA SER A 777 -15.05 -7.56 2.90
C SER A 777 -13.74 -6.81 2.70
N GLY A 778 -13.03 -6.51 3.79
CA GLY A 778 -11.71 -5.88 3.75
C GLY A 778 -10.92 -6.24 4.99
N VAL A 779 -9.59 -6.31 4.85
CA VAL A 779 -8.67 -6.65 5.93
C VAL A 779 -7.39 -5.82 5.82
N SER A 780 -6.88 -5.40 6.97
CA SER A 780 -5.53 -4.82 7.10
C SER A 780 -4.70 -5.65 8.05
N VAL A 781 -3.40 -5.74 7.82
CA VAL A 781 -2.44 -6.28 8.80
C VAL A 781 -1.21 -5.37 8.86
N GLY A 782 -0.89 -4.92 10.07
CA GLY A 782 0.34 -4.21 10.40
C GLY A 782 1.31 -5.16 11.08
N LEU A 783 2.40 -5.52 10.39
CA LEU A 783 3.39 -6.50 10.84
C LEU A 783 4.66 -5.79 11.37
N PRO A 784 5.41 -6.44 12.29
CA PRO A 784 6.68 -5.94 12.78
C PRO A 784 7.82 -6.09 11.76
N GLY A 785 8.95 -5.41 12.01
CA GLY A 785 10.21 -5.47 11.25
C GLY A 785 10.87 -4.09 11.14
N LYS A 786 11.98 -3.83 11.86
CA LYS A 786 12.59 -2.49 11.98
C LYS A 786 12.87 -1.78 10.65
N ASP A 787 13.34 -2.52 9.65
CA ASP A 787 13.71 -1.97 8.34
C ASP A 787 12.53 -1.96 7.34
N ARG A 788 11.31 -2.26 7.79
CA ARG A 788 10.13 -2.41 6.94
C ARG A 788 9.03 -1.43 7.31
N ARG A 789 8.20 -1.09 6.32
CA ARG A 789 6.94 -0.38 6.55
C ARG A 789 5.94 -1.26 7.31
N VAL A 790 5.35 -0.76 8.40
CA VAL A 790 4.37 -1.53 9.22
C VAL A 790 3.20 -2.09 8.39
N PHE A 791 2.62 -1.28 7.49
CA PHE A 791 1.56 -1.68 6.55
C PHE A 791 2.09 -1.77 5.11
N ALA A 792 3.16 -2.53 4.90
CA ALA A 792 3.68 -2.75 3.54
C ALA A 792 2.65 -3.48 2.66
N ALA A 793 2.62 -3.15 1.36
CA ALA A 793 1.66 -3.72 0.42
C ALA A 793 1.83 -5.25 0.24
N ASP A 794 3.03 -5.75 0.51
CA ASP A 794 3.45 -7.15 0.44
C ASP A 794 3.42 -7.86 1.81
N ASN A 795 2.81 -7.27 2.86
CA ASN A 795 2.69 -7.90 4.18
C ASN A 795 2.06 -9.28 4.11
N PHE A 796 1.06 -9.45 3.25
CA PHE A 796 0.47 -10.75 3.03
C PHE A 796 1.45 -11.71 2.38
N ASP A 797 2.19 -11.29 1.36
CA ASP A 797 3.22 -12.12 0.74
C ASP A 797 4.28 -12.56 1.76
N ALA A 798 4.67 -11.69 2.69
CA ALA A 798 5.59 -12.02 3.77
C ALA A 798 5.03 -13.11 4.71
N ILE A 799 3.75 -13.01 5.09
CA ILE A 799 3.06 -14.07 5.86
C ILE A 799 3.05 -15.38 5.07
N LEU A 800 2.72 -15.31 3.77
CA LEU A 800 2.63 -16.49 2.90
C LEU A 800 4.01 -17.15 2.67
N ASN A 801 5.08 -16.36 2.65
CA ASN A 801 6.45 -16.81 2.40
C ASN A 801 7.14 -17.41 3.64
N GLY A 802 6.56 -17.28 4.82
CA GLY A 802 7.21 -17.77 6.04
C GLY A 802 8.31 -16.85 6.56
N GLU A 803 8.33 -15.59 6.13
CA GLU A 803 9.36 -14.64 6.55
C GLU A 803 9.30 -14.40 8.06
N ASN A 804 10.48 -14.31 8.69
CA ASN A 804 10.63 -14.12 10.12
C ASN A 804 11.08 -12.68 10.42
N PHE A 805 10.34 -11.97 11.28
CA PHE A 805 10.57 -10.58 11.69
C PHE A 805 10.77 -10.43 13.19
N ILE A 806 11.17 -11.53 13.84
CA ILE A 806 11.64 -11.51 15.21
C ILE A 806 13.11 -11.06 15.19
N GLU A 807 13.40 -9.97 15.90
CA GLU A 807 14.71 -9.32 15.88
C GLU A 807 15.27 -9.16 17.28
N SER A 808 16.59 -8.93 17.37
CA SER A 808 17.25 -8.66 18.64
C SER A 808 16.88 -7.28 19.21
N LEU A 809 16.62 -7.24 20.51
CA LEU A 809 16.52 -6.01 21.30
C LEU A 809 17.85 -5.27 21.30
N THR A 810 17.80 -3.93 21.34
CA THR A 810 19.00 -3.10 21.40
C THR A 810 19.70 -3.27 22.76
N PRO A 811 21.03 -3.06 22.85
CA PRO A 811 21.73 -3.07 24.14
C PRO A 811 21.11 -2.11 25.16
N GLU A 812 20.65 -0.94 24.72
CA GLU A 812 19.98 0.04 25.57
C GLU A 812 18.66 -0.50 26.15
N ASP A 813 17.87 -1.23 25.35
CA ASP A 813 16.64 -1.86 25.83
C ASP A 813 16.92 -3.00 26.80
N GLN A 814 18.00 -3.75 26.59
CA GLN A 814 18.47 -4.80 27.50
C GLN A 814 18.94 -4.18 28.83
N ASP A 815 19.72 -3.10 28.81
CA ASP A 815 20.20 -2.39 30.01
C ASP A 815 19.04 -1.83 30.84
N LYS A 816 18.02 -1.24 30.17
CA LYS A 816 16.79 -0.78 30.83
C LYS A 816 16.04 -1.90 31.56
N ILE A 817 16.18 -3.15 31.13
CA ILE A 817 15.60 -4.33 31.80
C ILE A 817 16.46 -4.73 33.01
N ILE A 818 17.80 -4.74 32.87
CA ILE A 818 18.75 -5.08 33.95
C ILE A 818 18.58 -4.13 35.14
N ASP A 819 18.49 -2.83 34.88
CA ASP A 819 18.39 -1.76 35.90
C ASP A 819 17.17 -1.89 36.82
N LYS A 820 16.24 -2.77 36.49
CA LYS A 820 15.02 -3.02 37.25
C LYS A 820 15.20 -4.04 38.38
N ASN A 821 16.41 -4.57 38.58
CA ASN A 821 16.80 -5.44 39.71
C ASN A 821 15.82 -6.61 39.93
N ILE A 822 15.57 -7.38 38.88
CA ILE A 822 14.48 -8.36 38.84
C ILE A 822 14.91 -9.71 39.41
N THR A 823 14.00 -10.39 40.09
CA THR A 823 14.13 -11.83 40.40
C THR A 823 13.26 -12.67 39.46
N LYS A 824 13.90 -13.47 38.61
CA LYS A 824 13.33 -14.44 37.65
C LYS A 824 13.04 -15.77 38.34
N LEU A 825 11.97 -16.44 37.95
CA LEU A 825 11.73 -17.85 38.29
C LEU A 825 12.49 -18.73 37.29
N PHE A 826 13.55 -19.39 37.74
CA PHE A 826 14.33 -20.34 36.94
C PHE A 826 13.83 -21.76 37.21
N LYS A 827 13.26 -22.41 36.18
CA LYS A 827 12.81 -23.81 36.25
C LYS A 827 13.96 -24.72 35.80
N GLN A 828 14.27 -25.72 36.61
CA GLN A 828 15.28 -26.72 36.32
C GLN A 828 14.64 -27.90 35.56
N PRO A 829 15.41 -28.68 34.77
CA PRO A 829 14.90 -29.82 34.01
C PRO A 829 14.24 -30.92 34.86
N ASP A 830 14.54 -30.96 36.16
CA ASP A 830 13.97 -31.91 37.13
C ASP A 830 12.60 -31.46 37.69
N GLY A 831 12.08 -30.31 37.23
CA GLY A 831 10.81 -29.73 37.69
C GLY A 831 10.91 -28.79 38.89
N ASN A 832 12.10 -28.63 39.51
CA ASN A 832 12.30 -27.68 40.60
C ASN A 832 12.36 -26.24 40.07
N ALA A 833 11.87 -25.27 40.84
CA ALA A 833 11.94 -23.86 40.49
C ALA A 833 12.65 -23.05 41.58
N ARG A 834 13.57 -22.17 41.19
CA ARG A 834 14.29 -21.25 42.10
C ARG A 834 14.24 -19.82 41.60
N PHE A 835 14.25 -18.88 42.52
CA PHE A 835 14.32 -17.46 42.20
C PHE A 835 15.77 -17.03 41.99
N VAL A 836 16.08 -16.42 40.84
CA VAL A 836 17.42 -15.96 40.44
C VAL A 836 17.34 -14.49 40.08
N GLN A 837 18.25 -13.66 40.62
CA GLN A 837 18.29 -12.26 40.26
C GLN A 837 18.92 -12.09 38.86
N ILE A 838 18.26 -11.35 37.98
CA ILE A 838 18.79 -10.94 36.68
C ILE A 838 19.75 -9.79 36.96
N THR A 839 21.05 -10.05 36.83
CA THR A 839 22.11 -9.04 37.05
C THR A 839 22.99 -8.84 35.83
N LYS A 840 22.71 -9.54 34.73
CA LYS A 840 23.51 -9.54 33.51
C LYS A 840 22.62 -9.50 32.26
N ALA A 841 23.16 -8.97 31.17
CA ALA A 841 22.47 -8.89 29.88
C ALA A 841 22.12 -10.27 29.30
N GLU A 842 22.92 -11.30 29.57
CA GLU A 842 22.66 -12.69 29.14
C GLU A 842 21.40 -13.30 29.76
N ASP A 843 20.89 -12.72 30.85
CA ASP A 843 19.72 -13.21 31.57
C ASP A 843 18.43 -12.45 31.20
N VAL A 844 18.50 -11.46 30.31
CA VAL A 844 17.35 -10.71 29.81
C VAL A 844 16.76 -11.36 28.55
N ILE A 845 15.57 -10.93 28.15
CA ILE A 845 15.03 -11.32 26.85
C ILE A 845 15.86 -10.70 25.72
N HIS A 846 16.09 -11.46 24.65
CA HIS A 846 16.90 -11.01 23.52
C HIS A 846 16.09 -10.69 22.29
N LEU A 847 14.93 -11.31 22.10
CA LEU A 847 14.16 -11.23 20.86
C LEU A 847 12.79 -10.59 21.07
N ALA A 848 12.35 -9.78 20.09
CA ALA A 848 11.00 -9.23 20.01
C ALA A 848 10.60 -8.93 18.56
N GLY A 849 9.30 -9.04 18.24
CA GLY A 849 8.73 -8.53 16.99
C GLY A 849 8.42 -7.04 17.11
N GLN A 850 9.38 -6.17 16.77
CA GLN A 850 9.27 -4.72 16.96
C GLN A 850 8.66 -4.04 15.74
N LEU A 851 7.84 -3.00 15.93
CA LEU A 851 7.33 -2.23 14.81
C LEU A 851 8.46 -1.62 13.96
N GLY A 852 8.25 -1.68 12.65
CA GLY A 852 9.08 -0.98 11.68
C GLY A 852 8.78 0.50 11.55
N TYR A 853 9.29 1.12 10.50
CA TYR A 853 8.96 2.50 10.20
C TYR A 853 7.51 2.62 9.71
N PHE A 854 6.84 3.71 10.08
CA PHE A 854 5.68 4.22 9.35
C PHE A 854 5.48 5.69 9.71
N ASP A 855 5.13 6.52 8.72
CA ASP A 855 4.87 7.94 8.96
C ASP A 855 3.36 8.19 9.08
N LEU A 856 2.91 8.36 10.32
CA LEU A 856 1.52 8.60 10.66
C LEU A 856 0.95 9.84 10.00
N MET A 857 1.72 10.92 9.95
CA MET A 857 1.23 12.21 9.48
C MET A 857 1.25 12.26 7.97
N ASP A 858 2.37 11.88 7.34
CA ASP A 858 2.53 11.96 5.89
C ASP A 858 1.69 10.89 5.17
N GLU A 859 1.59 9.66 5.70
CA GLU A 859 0.92 8.55 5.00
C GLU A 859 -0.58 8.48 5.31
N TYR A 860 -0.98 8.87 6.53
CA TYR A 860 -2.34 8.67 7.01
C TYR A 860 -3.05 9.93 7.50
N GLY A 861 -2.36 11.07 7.61
CA GLY A 861 -2.94 12.31 8.17
C GLY A 861 -3.17 12.26 9.69
N ILE A 862 -2.50 11.34 10.39
CA ILE A 862 -2.66 11.10 11.82
C ILE A 862 -1.63 11.93 12.61
N LYS A 863 -2.09 12.64 13.64
CA LYS A 863 -1.24 13.55 14.43
C LYS A 863 -0.26 12.78 15.32
N GLU A 864 1.00 13.23 15.37
CA GLU A 864 2.07 12.63 16.20
C GLU A 864 1.78 12.58 17.70
N GLN A 865 0.90 13.45 18.20
CA GLN A 865 0.52 13.48 19.61
C GLN A 865 -0.24 12.23 20.07
N TYR A 866 -0.78 11.44 19.12
CA TYR A 866 -1.55 10.24 19.39
C TYR A 866 -0.67 9.14 20.02
N ASP A 867 -1.26 8.37 20.94
CA ASP A 867 -0.62 7.12 21.37
C ASP A 867 -0.47 6.17 20.18
N ILE A 868 0.67 5.46 20.11
CA ILE A 868 1.02 4.59 18.98
C ILE A 868 -0.05 3.51 18.72
N THR A 869 -0.67 2.98 19.78
CA THR A 869 -1.73 1.96 19.66
C THR A 869 -2.96 2.54 18.97
N MET A 870 -3.31 3.79 19.28
CA MET A 870 -4.42 4.49 18.65
C MET A 870 -4.12 4.81 17.19
N ALA A 871 -2.90 5.29 16.94
CA ALA A 871 -2.45 5.70 15.63
C ALA A 871 -2.40 4.53 14.64
N ILE A 872 -1.86 3.38 15.07
CA ILE A 872 -1.87 2.13 14.31
C ILE A 872 -3.29 1.59 14.12
N GLY A 873 -4.19 1.76 15.11
CA GLY A 873 -5.59 1.39 14.96
C GLY A 873 -6.32 2.19 13.87
N ILE A 874 -6.05 3.51 13.78
CA ILE A 874 -6.61 4.35 12.70
C ILE A 874 -6.03 3.95 11.33
N ALA A 875 -4.70 3.78 11.25
CA ALA A 875 -4.02 3.37 10.02
C ALA A 875 -4.52 1.99 9.51
N ALA A 876 -4.66 1.01 10.40
CA ALA A 876 -5.26 -0.29 10.07
C ALA A 876 -6.70 -0.13 9.56
N GLY A 877 -7.50 0.75 10.18
CA GLY A 877 -8.85 1.05 9.71
C GLY A 877 -8.86 1.62 8.28
N ILE A 878 -7.92 2.53 7.97
CA ILE A 878 -7.75 3.10 6.63
C ILE A 878 -7.43 1.99 5.62
N GLU A 879 -6.44 1.15 5.91
CA GLU A 879 -6.03 0.07 5.01
C GLU A 879 -7.15 -0.97 4.81
N ALA A 880 -7.89 -1.33 5.87
CA ALA A 880 -9.00 -2.27 5.77
C ALA A 880 -10.17 -1.71 4.94
N LEU A 881 -10.44 -0.40 5.05
CA LEU A 881 -11.44 0.28 4.23
C LEU A 881 -11.02 0.39 2.76
N LYS A 882 -9.72 0.61 2.49
CA LYS A 882 -9.16 0.56 1.13
C LYS A 882 -9.31 -0.83 0.51
N ASP A 883 -8.98 -1.89 1.25
CA ASP A 883 -9.13 -3.27 0.80
C ASP A 883 -10.60 -3.62 0.53
N ALA A 884 -11.53 -3.08 1.32
CA ALA A 884 -12.98 -3.17 1.07
C ALA A 884 -13.49 -2.36 -0.13
N ASN A 885 -12.61 -1.68 -0.87
CA ASN A 885 -12.95 -0.73 -1.94
C ASN A 885 -13.91 0.39 -1.51
N ILE A 886 -13.86 0.79 -0.24
CA ILE A 886 -14.65 1.93 0.26
C ILE A 886 -13.81 3.21 0.03
N PRO A 887 -14.24 4.13 -0.85
CA PRO A 887 -13.51 5.36 -1.10
C PRO A 887 -13.46 6.24 0.17
N LEU A 888 -12.24 6.52 0.63
CA LEU A 888 -11.99 7.43 1.73
C LEU A 888 -11.94 8.86 1.20
N VAL A 889 -12.96 9.65 1.49
CA VAL A 889 -12.99 11.08 1.15
C VAL A 889 -12.75 11.87 2.44
N MET A 890 -11.60 12.55 2.54
CA MET A 890 -11.37 13.49 3.63
C MET A 890 -12.42 14.60 3.58
N GLN A 891 -13.22 14.72 4.63
CA GLN A 891 -14.21 15.78 4.76
C GLN A 891 -13.67 16.88 5.66
N TYR A 892 -13.39 18.02 5.05
CA TYR A 892 -12.95 19.21 5.75
C TYR A 892 -14.12 19.90 6.45
N LYS A 893 -13.97 20.19 7.75
CA LYS A 893 -14.97 20.92 8.53
C LYS A 893 -14.51 22.36 8.72
N LYS A 894 -15.26 23.32 8.18
CA LYS A 894 -15.02 24.76 8.44
C LYS A 894 -15.29 25.06 9.91
N MET A 895 -14.26 25.48 10.63
CA MET A 895 -14.41 25.97 12.00
C MET A 895 -14.86 27.44 12.01
N LYS A 896 -15.42 27.88 13.15
CA LYS A 896 -15.94 29.24 13.35
C LYS A 896 -14.92 30.36 13.09
N GLU A 897 -13.64 30.05 13.07
CA GLU A 897 -12.53 30.99 12.85
C GLU A 897 -11.93 30.93 11.42
N GLY A 898 -12.58 30.22 10.49
CA GLY A 898 -12.10 30.11 9.10
C GLY A 898 -10.94 29.12 8.91
N LYS A 899 -10.41 28.51 9.98
CA LYS A 899 -9.51 27.35 9.88
C LYS A 899 -10.29 26.12 9.43
N VAL A 900 -9.67 25.37 8.53
CA VAL A 900 -10.20 24.12 7.99
C VAL A 900 -9.54 22.98 8.78
N MET A 901 -10.35 22.12 9.41
CA MET A 901 -9.88 20.86 10.03
C MET A 901 -10.19 19.70 9.10
#